data_AF-A0A2V9XVC5-F1
#
_entry.id   AF-A0A2V9XVC5-F1
#
_cell.length_a   1.000
_cell.length_b   1.000
_cell.length_c   1.000
_cell.angle_alpha   90.00
_cell.angle_beta   90.00
_cell.angle_gamma   90.00
#
_symmetry.space_group_name_H-M   'P 1'
#
loop_
_entity.id
_entity.type
_entity.pdbx_description
1 polymer ?
#
loop_
_entity_poly.entity_id
_entity_poly.type
_entity_poly.pdbx_seq_one_letter_code
_entity_poly.pdbx_strand_id
1 'polypeptide(L)'
;MPEIKETTYLKDLWNEQHARELGDNHLALLRYRSNLLGADLRITNFGGGNTSSKIDLPDPFTGTPVRVLAVKGSGGDIGSITESGFALLYLDRLEHLKELYRGEKYEDEMVRYYPLSAFGENRVAASIDTPLHAFLPFTHVDHLHPDWAIALAASANGKRKLDQFNKEFDRTIVWVPWQRPGFELALLIERAVKENPGVEGLILGGHGLFTWGMTQRDCYLNSVHTIDQMGEFIQQHQAKKSSQFGGVEHSPVQDRKAIATQILPALRGTVSSNRRVVAHYADDDDALAFAGSKWAKELSSLGTSCPDHFLRTRVSPWFIDWNSAKEDVPALKNRIHNEVAVYRVGYKKYYEEWATSESPKLRDSNPSVVVIPGLGLFGFGKNKKEARITTEFFINAIHVMSGANALEDGKVSHPLPQARTAEQSKQFTEFHNYVALPRSEAFRIEYWALEEAKLQRMPAEAEFSRKIALVIGGASGIGREVALLLGRRGAHVVVADFDQTGASKVAEEVGGHSSTEFVAATAVDLSSSQSLAEAVRFTISKFGGIDIVVNTAAIYPVPGPDGELSEAQWAKTFLVNVTGNYLLARQTDWVFNDQSLPVTMVLTSSANAVVPKKGSEAYDTSKTALNHLIRELAIKLSPHVRVNGIAPATVVAGSTMFPRDRVMQSLQKYGIKFSESETTEDLRGKLADFYAQRTLTKRPILPQDCANAIVWLAGDQSGKTTGHVIPVDGGLSEAYLR
;
A
#
# COMPACT_ATOMS: atom_id res chain seq x y z
N MET A 1 -6.88 -44.85 2.06
CA MET A 1 -6.38 -43.46 2.03
C MET A 1 -4.87 -43.56 1.95
N PRO A 2 -4.19 -42.87 1.02
CA PRO A 2 -2.74 -42.81 1.04
C PRO A 2 -2.28 -42.30 2.41
N GLU A 3 -1.17 -42.83 2.90
CA GLU A 3 -0.57 -42.44 4.17
C GLU A 3 -0.23 -40.94 4.11
N ILE A 4 -0.90 -40.13 4.94
CA ILE A 4 -0.70 -38.68 4.96
C ILE A 4 0.69 -38.41 5.53
N LYS A 5 1.63 -38.04 4.66
CA LYS A 5 3.00 -37.65 5.03
C LYS A 5 2.97 -36.23 5.62
N GLU A 6 3.64 -36.00 6.76
CA GLU A 6 3.81 -34.66 7.32
C GLU A 6 4.47 -33.71 6.30
N THR A 7 4.05 -32.44 6.30
CA THR A 7 4.59 -31.40 5.41
C THR A 7 5.98 -30.92 5.83
N THR A 8 6.82 -30.60 4.87
CA THR A 8 8.20 -30.17 5.07
C THR A 8 8.32 -28.66 5.35
N TYR A 9 7.63 -27.82 4.58
CA TYR A 9 7.74 -26.35 4.62
C TYR A 9 6.45 -25.64 5.05
N LEU A 10 5.30 -26.16 4.63
CA LEU A 10 3.97 -25.68 5.01
C LEU A 10 3.52 -26.32 6.32
N LYS A 11 2.45 -25.78 6.91
CA LYS A 11 1.82 -26.33 8.12
C LYS A 11 0.37 -26.67 7.84
N ASP A 12 -0.05 -27.85 8.28
CA ASP A 12 -1.47 -28.15 8.45
C ASP A 12 -2.01 -27.33 9.63
N LEU A 13 -2.89 -26.38 9.32
CA LEU A 13 -3.55 -25.51 10.30
C LEU A 13 -4.99 -25.97 10.60
N TRP A 14 -5.42 -27.10 10.03
CA TRP A 14 -6.76 -27.63 10.22
C TRP A 14 -6.95 -28.17 11.63
N ASN A 15 -7.99 -27.69 12.30
CA ASN A 15 -8.38 -28.13 13.63
C ASN A 15 -9.69 -28.92 13.55
N GLU A 16 -9.60 -30.22 13.84
CA GLU A 16 -10.75 -31.14 13.83
C GLU A 16 -11.87 -30.75 14.79
N GLN A 17 -11.51 -30.25 15.98
CA GLN A 17 -12.50 -29.85 16.97
C GLN A 17 -13.30 -28.64 16.47
N HIS A 18 -12.61 -27.62 15.95
CA HIS A 18 -13.26 -26.45 15.39
C HIS A 18 -14.15 -26.80 14.19
N ALA A 19 -13.67 -27.66 13.29
CA ALA A 19 -14.49 -28.13 12.17
C ALA A 19 -15.76 -28.86 12.63
N ARG A 20 -15.70 -29.66 13.71
CA ARG A 20 -16.87 -30.31 14.32
C ARG A 20 -17.85 -29.32 14.95
N GLU A 21 -17.35 -28.25 15.57
CA GLU A 21 -18.18 -27.18 16.14
C GLU A 21 -18.99 -26.43 15.07
N LEU A 22 -18.47 -26.33 13.84
CA LEU A 22 -19.18 -25.74 12.70
C LEU A 22 -20.29 -26.64 12.14
N GLY A 23 -20.29 -27.94 12.48
CA GLY A 23 -21.33 -28.91 12.11
C GLY A 23 -21.64 -28.94 10.61
N ASP A 24 -22.93 -28.95 10.27
CA ASP A 24 -23.41 -29.00 8.88
C ASP A 24 -23.48 -27.61 8.21
N ASN A 25 -22.91 -26.56 8.83
CA ASN A 25 -22.85 -25.24 8.19
C ASN A 25 -21.77 -25.23 7.09
N HIS A 26 -22.17 -25.64 5.88
CA HIS A 26 -21.26 -25.76 4.75
C HIS A 26 -20.57 -24.44 4.35
N LEU A 27 -21.25 -23.29 4.51
CA LEU A 27 -20.64 -21.98 4.23
C LEU A 27 -19.60 -21.60 5.28
N ALA A 28 -19.86 -21.87 6.56
CA ALA A 28 -18.88 -21.66 7.61
C ALA A 28 -17.66 -22.57 7.46
N LEU A 29 -17.84 -23.83 7.03
CA LEU A 29 -16.73 -24.74 6.72
C LEU A 29 -15.92 -24.28 5.48
N LEU A 30 -16.59 -23.80 4.44
CA LEU A 30 -15.92 -23.21 3.27
C LEU A 30 -15.10 -21.98 3.67
N ARG A 31 -15.69 -21.09 4.49
CA ARG A 31 -14.99 -19.94 5.08
C ARG A 31 -13.77 -20.38 5.88
N TYR A 32 -13.93 -21.39 6.75
CA TYR A 32 -12.84 -21.89 7.57
C TYR A 32 -11.67 -22.37 6.72
N ARG A 33 -11.92 -23.26 5.74
CA ARG A 33 -10.89 -23.70 4.78
C ARG A 33 -10.23 -22.53 4.04
N SER A 34 -11.03 -21.58 3.57
CA SER A 34 -10.53 -20.40 2.84
C SER A 34 -9.57 -19.58 3.69
N ASN A 35 -9.94 -19.32 4.95
CA ASN A 35 -9.11 -18.56 5.88
C ASN A 35 -7.82 -19.30 6.24
N LEU A 36 -7.86 -20.63 6.38
CA LEU A 36 -6.64 -21.42 6.62
C LEU A 36 -5.67 -21.35 5.43
N LEU A 37 -6.18 -21.52 4.20
CA LEU A 37 -5.36 -21.42 2.99
C LEU A 37 -4.81 -20.00 2.79
N GLY A 38 -5.60 -18.98 3.12
CA GLY A 38 -5.19 -17.57 3.04
C GLY A 38 -4.34 -17.07 4.21
N ALA A 39 -4.14 -17.87 5.26
CA ALA A 39 -3.30 -17.49 6.41
C ALA A 39 -1.79 -17.60 6.11
N ASP A 40 -1.41 -18.41 5.11
CA ASP A 40 -0.03 -18.59 4.69
C ASP A 40 0.15 -18.05 3.26
N LEU A 41 0.89 -16.93 3.13
CA LEU A 41 1.10 -16.27 1.84
C LEU A 41 1.92 -17.08 0.85
N ARG A 42 2.55 -18.18 1.28
CA ARG A 42 3.22 -19.13 0.38
C ARG A 42 2.22 -20.01 -0.38
N ILE A 43 0.98 -20.13 0.12
CA ILE A 43 -0.12 -20.89 -0.50
C ILE A 43 -0.89 -20.01 -1.48
N THR A 44 -1.12 -18.75 -1.13
CA THR A 44 -1.86 -17.79 -1.98
C THR A 44 -1.33 -16.37 -1.80
N ASN A 45 -1.27 -15.62 -2.90
CA ASN A 45 -0.89 -14.21 -2.88
C ASN A 45 -2.00 -13.35 -2.25
N PHE A 46 -1.65 -12.13 -1.79
CA PHE A 46 -2.62 -11.20 -1.18
C PHE A 46 -3.83 -10.91 -2.07
N GLY A 47 -5.03 -11.35 -1.68
CA GLY A 47 -6.24 -11.15 -2.48
C GLY A 47 -6.35 -12.05 -3.72
N GLY A 48 -5.44 -13.01 -3.88
CA GLY A 48 -5.43 -14.02 -4.94
C GLY A 48 -6.04 -15.35 -4.50
N GLY A 49 -6.27 -16.23 -5.48
CA GLY A 49 -6.87 -17.55 -5.31
C GLY A 49 -8.40 -17.55 -5.17
N ASN A 50 -9.03 -18.68 -5.46
CA ASN A 50 -10.47 -18.90 -5.35
C ASN A 50 -10.75 -20.26 -4.70
N THR A 51 -11.66 -20.27 -3.72
CA THR A 51 -12.17 -21.50 -3.10
C THR A 51 -13.66 -21.64 -3.40
N SER A 52 -14.13 -22.88 -3.48
CA SER A 52 -15.54 -23.16 -3.77
C SER A 52 -16.07 -24.43 -3.12
N SER A 53 -17.39 -24.49 -2.93
CA SER A 53 -18.12 -25.68 -2.53
C SER A 53 -19.42 -25.79 -3.30
N LYS A 54 -19.74 -26.99 -3.78
CA LYS A 54 -21.04 -27.34 -4.34
C LYS A 54 -21.88 -27.91 -3.20
N ILE A 55 -22.99 -27.27 -2.89
CA ILE A 55 -23.83 -27.57 -1.72
C ILE A 55 -25.29 -27.63 -2.13
N ASP A 56 -26.08 -28.47 -1.46
CA ASP A 56 -27.52 -28.50 -1.66
C ASP A 56 -28.19 -27.53 -0.68
N LEU A 57 -28.93 -26.56 -1.21
CA LEU A 57 -29.69 -25.58 -0.43
C LEU A 57 -31.16 -25.62 -0.84
N PRO A 58 -32.11 -25.39 0.09
CA PRO A 58 -33.51 -25.24 -0.28
C PRO A 58 -33.68 -23.98 -1.11
N ASP A 59 -34.25 -24.12 -2.31
CA ASP A 59 -34.54 -22.99 -3.18
C ASP A 59 -35.51 -22.00 -2.49
N PRO A 60 -35.22 -20.68 -2.46
CA PRO A 60 -36.02 -19.72 -1.69
C PRO A 60 -37.48 -19.60 -2.15
N PHE A 61 -37.78 -19.97 -3.40
CA PHE A 61 -39.13 -19.87 -3.96
C PHE A 61 -39.92 -21.17 -3.80
N THR A 62 -39.27 -22.31 -3.97
CA THR A 62 -39.92 -23.63 -4.05
C THR A 62 -39.71 -24.49 -2.79
N GLY A 63 -38.71 -24.17 -1.97
CA GLY A 63 -38.30 -24.96 -0.80
C GLY A 63 -37.63 -26.29 -1.14
N THR A 64 -37.55 -26.67 -2.41
CA THR A 64 -36.91 -27.92 -2.83
C THR A 64 -35.40 -27.78 -2.85
N PRO A 65 -34.63 -28.82 -2.44
CA PRO A 65 -33.19 -28.81 -2.55
C PRO A 65 -32.73 -28.60 -4.00
N VAL A 66 -31.81 -27.65 -4.20
CA VAL A 66 -31.15 -27.37 -5.48
C VAL A 66 -29.64 -27.29 -5.26
N ARG A 67 -28.88 -27.65 -6.30
CA ARG A 67 -27.41 -27.55 -6.30
C ARG A 67 -26.99 -26.09 -6.43
N VAL A 68 -26.24 -25.61 -5.45
CA VAL A 68 -25.70 -24.26 -5.39
C VAL A 68 -24.18 -24.31 -5.37
N LEU A 69 -23.55 -23.50 -6.22
CA LEU A 69 -22.13 -23.20 -6.13
C LEU A 69 -21.94 -22.01 -5.19
N ALA A 70 -21.24 -22.25 -4.08
CA ALA A 70 -20.65 -21.19 -3.27
C ALA A 70 -19.20 -21.00 -3.71
N VAL A 71 -18.84 -19.83 -4.22
CA VAL A 71 -17.48 -19.52 -4.69
C VAL A 71 -17.05 -18.14 -4.20
N LYS A 72 -15.76 -17.96 -3.94
CA LYS A 72 -15.21 -16.66 -3.55
C LYS A 72 -15.68 -15.54 -4.48
N GLY A 73 -16.24 -14.48 -3.92
CA GLY A 73 -16.63 -13.29 -4.66
C GLY A 73 -15.45 -12.58 -5.31
N SER A 74 -15.73 -11.85 -6.38
CA SER A 74 -14.73 -11.05 -7.10
C SER A 74 -14.08 -10.01 -6.19
N GLY A 75 -12.75 -9.92 -6.20
CA GLY A 75 -11.98 -8.96 -5.39
C GLY A 75 -11.87 -9.24 -3.89
N GLY A 76 -12.48 -10.31 -3.37
CA GLY A 76 -12.33 -10.74 -1.98
C GLY A 76 -11.00 -11.47 -1.71
N ASP A 77 -10.44 -11.29 -0.52
CA ASP A 77 -9.25 -11.98 -0.01
C ASP A 77 -9.66 -13.21 0.80
N ILE A 78 -9.21 -14.41 0.42
CA ILE A 78 -9.61 -15.66 1.08
C ILE A 78 -9.09 -15.77 2.52
N GLY A 79 -7.99 -15.09 2.88
CA GLY A 79 -7.47 -15.11 4.25
C GLY A 79 -8.35 -14.35 5.26
N SER A 80 -9.15 -13.40 4.77
CA SER A 80 -10.02 -12.55 5.58
C SER A 80 -11.50 -12.63 5.17
N ILE A 81 -11.87 -13.61 4.36
CA ILE A 81 -13.23 -13.73 3.82
C ILE A 81 -14.25 -14.06 4.91
N THR A 82 -15.42 -13.46 4.79
CA THR A 82 -16.61 -13.75 5.61
C THR A 82 -17.65 -14.50 4.75
N GLU A 83 -18.68 -15.07 5.37
CA GLU A 83 -19.73 -15.79 4.64
C GLU A 83 -20.43 -14.90 3.59
N SER A 84 -20.60 -13.61 3.88
CA SER A 84 -21.12 -12.61 2.93
C SER A 84 -20.19 -12.31 1.75
N GLY A 85 -18.96 -12.82 1.76
CA GLY A 85 -17.99 -12.69 0.68
C GLY A 85 -18.12 -13.74 -0.42
N PHE A 86 -18.98 -14.75 -0.26
CA PHE A 86 -19.21 -15.79 -1.27
C PHE A 86 -20.35 -15.42 -2.23
N ALA A 87 -20.09 -15.57 -3.53
CA ALA A 87 -21.12 -15.58 -4.56
C ALA A 87 -21.82 -16.95 -4.53
N LEU A 88 -23.15 -16.92 -4.37
CA LEU A 88 -23.99 -18.12 -4.39
C LEU A 88 -24.76 -18.15 -5.70
N LEU A 89 -24.61 -19.24 -6.46
CA LEU A 89 -25.14 -19.35 -7.81
C LEU A 89 -25.81 -20.71 -8.01
N TYR A 90 -26.96 -20.73 -8.69
CA TYR A 90 -27.61 -21.95 -9.18
C TYR A 90 -26.67 -22.69 -10.14
N LEU A 91 -26.26 -23.90 -9.74
CA LEU A 91 -25.22 -24.65 -10.46
C LEU A 91 -25.73 -25.21 -11.79
N ASP A 92 -26.99 -25.64 -11.84
CA ASP A 92 -27.69 -26.07 -13.06
C ASP A 92 -27.73 -24.95 -14.12
N ARG A 93 -28.01 -23.72 -13.70
CA ARG A 93 -28.00 -22.55 -14.60
C ARG A 93 -26.61 -22.27 -15.13
N LEU A 94 -25.57 -22.36 -14.29
CA LEU A 94 -24.18 -22.21 -14.72
C LEU A 94 -23.78 -23.31 -15.72
N GLU A 95 -24.13 -24.57 -15.44
CA GLU A 95 -23.87 -25.71 -16.33
C GLU A 95 -24.58 -25.54 -17.68
N HIS A 96 -25.81 -25.01 -17.70
CA HIS A 96 -26.56 -24.72 -18.93
C HIS A 96 -25.92 -23.62 -19.80
N LEU A 97 -25.11 -22.72 -19.24
CA LEU A 97 -24.40 -21.71 -20.03
C LEU A 97 -23.49 -22.32 -21.10
N LYS A 98 -23.12 -23.61 -20.99
CA LYS A 98 -22.35 -24.32 -22.02
C LYS A 98 -23.06 -24.35 -23.37
N GLU A 99 -24.40 -24.40 -23.37
CA GLU A 99 -25.22 -24.39 -24.59
C GLU A 99 -25.25 -23.01 -25.26
N LEU A 100 -24.99 -21.95 -24.50
CA LEU A 100 -24.98 -20.57 -24.98
C LEU A 100 -23.59 -20.11 -25.44
N TYR A 101 -22.54 -20.86 -25.12
CA TYR A 101 -21.17 -20.48 -25.40
C TYR A 101 -20.81 -20.71 -26.88
N ARG A 102 -20.36 -19.64 -27.55
CA ARG A 102 -20.08 -19.62 -29.01
C ARG A 102 -18.58 -19.70 -29.35
N GLY A 103 -17.72 -19.93 -28.36
CA GLY A 103 -16.26 -19.96 -28.51
C GLY A 103 -15.55 -18.68 -28.07
N GLU A 104 -14.22 -18.74 -28.06
CA GLU A 104 -13.32 -17.76 -27.40
C GLU A 104 -13.56 -16.29 -27.80
N LYS A 105 -13.92 -16.06 -29.06
CA LYS A 105 -14.21 -14.70 -29.58
C LYS A 105 -15.35 -14.01 -28.82
N TYR A 106 -16.26 -14.78 -28.23
CA TYR A 106 -17.45 -14.31 -27.53
C TYR A 106 -17.37 -14.52 -26.01
N GLU A 107 -16.19 -14.84 -25.47
CA GLU A 107 -16.02 -15.21 -24.06
C GLU A 107 -16.44 -14.11 -23.08
N ASP A 108 -16.16 -12.84 -23.40
CA ASP A 108 -16.49 -11.71 -22.52
C ASP A 108 -18.01 -11.51 -22.36
N GLU A 109 -18.82 -12.01 -23.31
CA GLU A 109 -20.28 -12.01 -23.18
C GLU A 109 -20.77 -12.90 -22.05
N MET A 110 -20.02 -13.94 -21.67
CA MET A 110 -20.49 -14.94 -20.70
C MET A 110 -20.68 -14.35 -19.30
N VAL A 111 -19.91 -13.32 -18.95
CA VAL A 111 -19.95 -12.67 -17.64
C VAL A 111 -21.32 -12.02 -17.36
N ARG A 112 -22.04 -11.58 -18.40
CA ARG A 112 -23.38 -10.97 -18.25
C ARG A 112 -24.44 -11.95 -17.73
N TYR A 113 -24.20 -13.25 -17.87
CA TYR A 113 -25.14 -14.27 -17.42
C TYR A 113 -24.96 -14.64 -15.94
N TYR A 114 -23.81 -14.36 -15.32
CA TYR A 114 -23.57 -14.75 -13.91
C TYR A 114 -24.60 -14.17 -12.94
N PRO A 115 -25.03 -12.89 -13.05
CA PRO A 115 -26.11 -12.36 -12.22
C PRO A 115 -27.46 -13.07 -12.40
N LEU A 116 -27.72 -13.64 -13.59
CA LEU A 116 -28.96 -14.40 -13.86
C LEU A 116 -28.92 -15.79 -13.21
N SER A 117 -27.74 -16.26 -12.84
CA SER A 117 -27.53 -17.50 -12.09
C SER A 117 -27.48 -17.27 -10.58
N ALA A 118 -27.66 -16.05 -10.06
CA ALA A 118 -27.60 -15.77 -8.62
C ALA A 118 -28.65 -16.56 -7.82
N PHE A 119 -28.21 -17.18 -6.73
CA PHE A 119 -29.08 -17.91 -5.80
C PHE A 119 -29.76 -16.95 -4.82
N GLY A 120 -31.09 -16.93 -4.83
CA GLY A 120 -31.90 -16.08 -3.97
C GLY A 120 -31.56 -14.58 -4.11
N GLU A 121 -31.31 -13.94 -2.96
CA GLU A 121 -30.97 -12.52 -2.90
C GLU A 121 -29.47 -12.22 -2.93
N ASN A 122 -28.61 -13.22 -3.20
CA ASN A 122 -27.17 -12.97 -3.24
C ASN A 122 -26.84 -11.92 -4.32
N ARG A 123 -26.09 -10.88 -3.91
CA ARG A 123 -25.64 -9.78 -4.79
C ARG A 123 -24.12 -9.72 -4.91
N VAL A 124 -23.42 -10.72 -4.37
CA VAL A 124 -21.96 -10.76 -4.43
C VAL A 124 -21.56 -11.05 -5.87
N ALA A 125 -20.72 -10.18 -6.44
CA ALA A 125 -20.27 -10.35 -7.81
C ALA A 125 -19.43 -11.63 -7.94
N ALA A 126 -19.82 -12.53 -8.82
CA ALA A 126 -19.08 -13.76 -9.13
C ALA A 126 -17.73 -13.44 -9.79
N SER A 127 -16.69 -14.23 -9.49
CA SER A 127 -15.40 -14.14 -10.18
C SER A 127 -15.53 -14.60 -11.63
N ILE A 128 -14.63 -14.16 -12.52
CA ILE A 128 -14.58 -14.74 -13.87
C ILE A 128 -14.20 -16.22 -13.86
N ASP A 129 -13.52 -16.65 -12.79
CA ASP A 129 -13.11 -18.04 -12.58
C ASP A 129 -14.28 -18.96 -12.19
N THR A 130 -15.47 -18.42 -11.98
CA THR A 130 -16.66 -19.17 -11.56
C THR A 130 -16.90 -20.45 -12.39
N PRO A 131 -16.82 -20.43 -13.74
CA PRO A 131 -17.00 -21.65 -14.54
C PRO A 131 -15.93 -22.72 -14.27
N LEU A 132 -14.69 -22.33 -13.95
CA LEU A 132 -13.59 -23.26 -13.64
C LEU A 132 -13.90 -24.08 -12.38
N HIS A 133 -14.69 -23.52 -11.45
CA HIS A 133 -15.20 -24.23 -10.28
C HIS A 133 -16.49 -24.99 -10.57
N ALA A 134 -17.39 -24.41 -11.38
CA ALA A 134 -18.70 -24.99 -11.66
C ALA A 134 -18.61 -26.31 -12.45
N PHE A 135 -17.75 -26.37 -13.48
CA PHE A 135 -17.76 -27.46 -14.46
C PHE A 135 -16.96 -28.69 -14.02
N LEU A 136 -16.20 -28.57 -12.94
CA LEU A 136 -15.51 -29.69 -12.33
C LEU A 136 -16.49 -30.57 -11.53
N PRO A 137 -16.38 -31.90 -11.62
CA PRO A 137 -17.33 -32.83 -10.96
C PRO A 137 -17.14 -32.92 -9.43
N PHE A 138 -16.14 -32.25 -8.86
CA PHE A 138 -15.76 -32.37 -7.45
C PHE A 138 -16.54 -31.42 -6.54
N THR A 139 -16.88 -31.88 -5.33
CA THR A 139 -17.67 -31.11 -4.35
C THR A 139 -16.96 -29.85 -3.89
N HIS A 140 -15.65 -29.94 -3.65
CA HIS A 140 -14.82 -28.81 -3.23
C HIS A 140 -13.66 -28.64 -4.20
N VAL A 141 -13.43 -27.40 -4.63
CA VAL A 141 -12.36 -27.05 -5.57
C VAL A 141 -11.65 -25.80 -5.06
N ASP A 142 -10.32 -25.87 -5.04
CA ASP A 142 -9.42 -24.77 -4.74
C ASP A 142 -8.60 -24.44 -5.99
N HIS A 143 -8.51 -23.15 -6.30
CA HIS A 143 -7.61 -22.59 -7.29
C HIS A 143 -6.67 -21.62 -6.58
N LEU A 144 -5.38 -21.95 -6.53
CA LEU A 144 -4.40 -21.24 -5.73
C LEU A 144 -3.19 -20.85 -6.58
N HIS A 145 -2.52 -19.78 -6.17
CA HIS A 145 -1.42 -19.15 -6.92
C HIS A 145 -0.11 -19.14 -6.11
N PRO A 146 0.36 -20.29 -5.60
CA PRO A 146 1.61 -20.33 -4.83
C PRO A 146 2.82 -20.21 -5.77
N ASP A 147 3.85 -19.50 -5.32
CA ASP A 147 5.05 -19.22 -6.12
C ASP A 147 5.71 -20.50 -6.67
N TRP A 148 5.70 -21.60 -5.92
CA TRP A 148 6.25 -22.89 -6.35
C TRP A 148 5.48 -23.53 -7.51
N ALA A 149 4.15 -23.50 -7.48
CA ALA A 149 3.36 -24.03 -8.59
C ALA A 149 3.52 -23.14 -9.82
N ILE A 150 3.53 -21.83 -9.64
CA ILE A 150 3.71 -20.87 -10.74
C ILE A 150 5.12 -20.99 -11.33
N ALA A 151 6.16 -21.20 -10.53
CA ALA A 151 7.53 -21.45 -11.00
C ALA A 151 7.59 -22.65 -11.95
N LEU A 152 6.97 -23.77 -11.58
CA LEU A 152 6.85 -24.93 -12.45
C LEU A 152 6.01 -24.61 -13.70
N ALA A 153 4.90 -23.90 -13.54
CA ALA A 153 4.01 -23.52 -14.63
C ALA A 153 4.64 -22.53 -15.63
N ALA A 154 5.55 -21.68 -15.17
CA ALA A 154 6.31 -20.70 -15.94
C ALA A 154 7.67 -21.24 -16.41
N SER A 155 7.93 -22.54 -16.25
CA SER A 155 9.16 -23.17 -16.71
C SER A 155 9.07 -23.62 -18.16
N ALA A 156 10.09 -23.36 -18.98
CA ALA A 156 10.14 -23.78 -20.38
C ALA A 156 10.11 -25.31 -20.54
N ASN A 157 10.68 -26.02 -19.56
CA ASN A 157 10.59 -27.48 -19.42
C ASN A 157 9.46 -27.96 -18.47
N GLY A 158 8.53 -27.07 -18.11
CA GLY A 158 7.57 -27.26 -17.02
C GLY A 158 6.74 -28.54 -17.09
N LYS A 159 6.23 -28.90 -18.28
CA LYS A 159 5.47 -30.15 -18.47
C LYS A 159 6.30 -31.40 -18.14
N ARG A 160 7.55 -31.46 -18.61
CA ARG A 160 8.46 -32.57 -18.29
C ARG A 160 8.82 -32.60 -16.81
N LYS A 161 8.99 -31.43 -16.19
CA LYS A 161 9.25 -31.33 -14.75
C LYS A 161 8.03 -31.73 -13.92
N LEU A 162 6.82 -31.49 -14.39
CA LEU A 162 5.60 -32.03 -13.80
C LEU A 162 5.58 -33.57 -13.87
N ASP A 163 5.95 -34.16 -15.00
CA ASP A 163 6.04 -35.62 -15.11
C ASP A 163 7.08 -36.22 -14.15
N GLN A 164 8.18 -35.51 -13.90
CA GLN A 164 9.19 -35.90 -12.92
C GLN A 164 8.63 -35.78 -11.49
N PHE A 165 8.00 -34.65 -11.17
CA PHE A 165 7.33 -34.40 -9.89
C PHE A 165 6.29 -35.49 -9.56
N ASN A 166 5.42 -35.81 -10.53
CA ASN A 166 4.40 -36.84 -10.38
C ASN A 166 5.00 -38.21 -10.04
N LYS A 167 6.11 -38.59 -10.68
CA LYS A 167 6.81 -39.85 -10.39
C LYS A 167 7.48 -39.85 -9.02
N GLU A 168 8.04 -38.72 -8.60
CA GLU A 168 8.78 -38.59 -7.36
C GLU A 168 7.87 -38.62 -6.13
N PHE A 169 6.71 -37.97 -6.22
CA PHE A 169 5.77 -37.83 -5.10
C PHE A 169 4.53 -38.73 -5.21
N ASP A 170 4.50 -39.64 -6.18
CA ASP A 170 3.36 -40.54 -6.47
C ASP A 170 2.04 -39.78 -6.61
N ARG A 171 2.04 -38.78 -7.49
CA ARG A 171 0.93 -37.85 -7.73
C ARG A 171 0.39 -37.97 -9.14
N THR A 172 -0.89 -37.65 -9.31
CA THR A 172 -1.50 -37.48 -10.64
C THR A 172 -1.97 -36.04 -10.85
N ILE A 173 -1.03 -35.17 -11.25
CA ILE A 173 -1.32 -33.77 -11.63
C ILE A 173 -1.17 -33.59 -13.15
N VAL A 174 -2.17 -33.00 -13.79
CA VAL A 174 -2.19 -32.84 -15.26
C VAL A 174 -1.81 -31.42 -15.68
N TRP A 175 -1.03 -31.30 -16.78
CA TRP A 175 -0.70 -30.01 -17.38
C TRP A 175 -1.80 -29.54 -18.35
N VAL A 176 -2.29 -28.32 -18.14
CA VAL A 176 -3.17 -27.62 -19.08
C VAL A 176 -2.43 -26.39 -19.60
N PRO A 177 -2.28 -26.19 -20.94
CA PRO A 177 -1.62 -25.01 -21.48
C PRO A 177 -2.33 -23.70 -21.11
N TRP A 178 -1.63 -22.57 -21.28
CA TRP A 178 -2.18 -21.25 -21.02
C TRP A 178 -3.46 -21.01 -21.83
N GLN A 179 -4.51 -20.65 -21.11
CA GLN A 179 -5.70 -20.02 -21.63
C GLN A 179 -6.11 -18.92 -20.65
N ARG A 180 -6.55 -17.78 -21.18
CA ARG A 180 -7.08 -16.68 -20.36
C ARG A 180 -8.17 -17.22 -19.43
N PRO A 181 -8.21 -16.81 -18.14
CA PRO A 181 -9.24 -17.25 -17.23
C PRO A 181 -10.64 -16.88 -17.72
N GLY A 182 -11.54 -17.85 -17.74
CA GLY A 182 -12.87 -17.70 -18.30
C GLY A 182 -13.51 -19.02 -18.73
N PHE A 183 -14.51 -18.92 -19.58
CA PHE A 183 -15.36 -20.03 -19.99
C PHE A 183 -14.59 -21.07 -20.82
N GLU A 184 -13.69 -20.63 -21.71
CA GLU A 184 -12.89 -21.57 -22.53
C GLU A 184 -11.98 -22.42 -21.65
N LEU A 185 -11.29 -21.78 -20.71
CA LEU A 185 -10.41 -22.48 -19.79
C LEU A 185 -11.17 -23.51 -18.94
N ALA A 186 -12.39 -23.19 -18.51
CA ALA A 186 -13.23 -24.15 -17.79
C ALA A 186 -13.53 -25.42 -18.62
N LEU A 187 -13.81 -25.27 -19.92
CA LEU A 187 -14.05 -26.39 -20.83
C LEU A 187 -12.78 -27.22 -21.08
N LEU A 188 -11.62 -26.57 -21.17
CA LEU A 188 -10.33 -27.24 -21.30
C LEU A 188 -9.98 -28.05 -20.04
N ILE A 189 -10.18 -27.45 -18.87
CA ILE A 189 -9.98 -28.11 -17.57
C ILE A 189 -10.95 -29.30 -17.43
N GLU A 190 -12.24 -29.12 -17.73
CA GLU A 190 -13.22 -30.20 -17.69
C GLU A 190 -12.83 -31.37 -18.59
N ARG A 191 -12.35 -31.08 -19.81
CA ARG A 191 -11.86 -32.11 -20.74
C ARG A 191 -10.63 -32.83 -20.18
N ALA A 192 -9.66 -32.09 -19.66
CA ALA A 192 -8.45 -32.67 -19.07
C ALA A 192 -8.78 -33.63 -17.92
N VAL A 193 -9.75 -33.29 -17.08
CA VAL A 193 -10.22 -34.15 -15.99
C VAL A 193 -10.94 -35.40 -16.53
N LYS A 194 -11.77 -35.27 -17.57
CA LYS A 194 -12.45 -36.42 -18.19
C LYS A 194 -11.47 -37.40 -18.86
N GLU A 195 -10.41 -36.89 -19.48
CA GLU A 195 -9.40 -37.69 -20.17
C GLU A 195 -8.42 -38.38 -19.22
N ASN A 196 -8.35 -37.96 -17.95
CA ASN A 196 -7.42 -38.49 -16.95
C ASN A 196 -8.17 -38.95 -15.68
N PRO A 197 -8.86 -40.10 -15.69
CA PRO A 197 -9.55 -40.60 -14.50
C PRO A 197 -8.62 -40.76 -13.30
N GLY A 198 -9.05 -40.29 -12.12
CA GLY A 198 -8.24 -40.33 -10.89
C GLY A 198 -7.28 -39.15 -10.71
N VAL A 199 -7.31 -38.16 -11.60
CA VAL A 199 -6.53 -36.93 -11.45
C VAL A 199 -6.84 -36.23 -10.12
N GLU A 200 -5.80 -35.77 -9.44
CA GLU A 200 -5.85 -35.16 -8.11
C GLU A 200 -5.75 -33.62 -8.16
N GLY A 201 -5.24 -33.10 -9.27
CA GLY A 201 -5.10 -31.68 -9.51
C GLY A 201 -4.60 -31.36 -10.91
N LEU A 202 -4.47 -30.08 -11.22
CA LEU A 202 -3.94 -29.62 -12.50
C LEU A 202 -3.08 -28.37 -12.35
N ILE A 203 -2.08 -28.25 -13.22
CA ILE A 203 -1.25 -27.06 -13.36
C ILE A 203 -1.62 -26.36 -14.66
N LEU A 204 -1.96 -25.09 -14.54
CA LEU A 204 -2.20 -24.20 -15.67
C LEU A 204 -0.89 -23.52 -16.06
N GLY A 205 -0.38 -23.80 -17.26
CA GLY A 205 0.86 -23.20 -17.78
C GLY A 205 0.79 -21.67 -17.72
N GLY A 206 1.72 -21.05 -16.97
CA GLY A 206 1.75 -19.60 -16.74
C GLY A 206 0.67 -19.03 -15.81
N HIS A 207 -0.07 -19.83 -15.05
CA HIS A 207 -1.15 -19.32 -14.19
C HIS A 207 -1.10 -19.84 -12.74
N GLY A 208 -1.45 -21.10 -12.48
CA GLY A 208 -1.61 -21.57 -11.10
C GLY A 208 -2.04 -23.02 -10.96
N LEU A 209 -2.31 -23.42 -9.72
CA LEU A 209 -2.67 -24.78 -9.31
C LEU A 209 -4.18 -24.89 -9.08
N PHE A 210 -4.75 -26.02 -9.46
CA PHE A 210 -6.08 -26.45 -9.05
C PHE A 210 -5.98 -27.80 -8.33
N THR A 211 -6.69 -27.90 -7.23
CA THR A 211 -6.83 -29.09 -6.39
C THR A 211 -8.28 -29.23 -5.97
N TRP A 212 -8.69 -30.43 -5.59
CA TRP A 212 -10.06 -30.71 -5.20
C TRP A 212 -10.14 -31.82 -4.15
N GLY A 213 -11.32 -31.96 -3.57
CA GLY A 213 -11.63 -33.01 -2.62
C GLY A 213 -13.14 -33.26 -2.50
N MET A 214 -13.49 -34.42 -1.96
CA MET A 214 -14.88 -34.79 -1.68
C MET A 214 -15.38 -34.20 -0.36
N THR A 215 -14.46 -33.91 0.57
CA THR A 215 -14.73 -33.14 1.79
C THR A 215 -13.88 -31.87 1.83
N GLN A 216 -14.27 -30.89 2.66
CA GLN A 216 -13.51 -29.66 2.87
C GLN A 216 -12.07 -29.97 3.33
N ARG A 217 -11.94 -30.94 4.25
CA ARG A 217 -10.65 -31.39 4.78
C ARG A 217 -9.78 -32.04 3.70
N ASP A 218 -10.34 -32.94 2.90
CA ASP A 218 -9.57 -33.61 1.84
C ASP A 218 -9.07 -32.60 0.81
N CYS A 219 -9.90 -31.63 0.44
CA CYS A 219 -9.49 -30.57 -0.49
C CYS A 219 -8.39 -29.69 0.12
N TYR A 220 -8.54 -29.29 1.38
CA TYR A 220 -7.53 -28.52 2.11
C TYR A 220 -6.17 -29.24 2.15
N LEU A 221 -6.16 -30.52 2.55
CA LEU A 221 -4.93 -31.31 2.61
C LEU A 221 -4.32 -31.55 1.24
N ASN A 222 -5.15 -31.82 0.22
CA ASN A 222 -4.67 -31.96 -1.14
C ASN A 222 -3.93 -30.69 -1.59
N SER A 223 -4.54 -29.52 -1.36
CA SER A 223 -3.92 -28.21 -1.63
C SER A 223 -2.58 -28.05 -0.89
N VAL A 224 -2.58 -28.18 0.44
CA VAL A 224 -1.38 -27.97 1.26
C VAL A 224 -0.26 -28.93 0.89
N HIS A 225 -0.53 -30.23 0.81
CA HIS A 225 0.52 -31.21 0.49
C HIS A 225 1.07 -31.05 -0.93
N THR A 226 0.21 -30.73 -1.91
CA THR A 226 0.66 -30.58 -3.30
C THR A 226 1.63 -29.42 -3.42
N ILE A 227 1.28 -28.30 -2.78
CA ILE A 227 2.11 -27.09 -2.79
C ILE A 227 3.42 -27.33 -2.05
N ASP A 228 3.35 -27.97 -0.87
CA ASP A 228 4.53 -28.27 -0.06
C ASP A 228 5.54 -29.15 -0.81
N GLN A 229 5.06 -30.20 -1.47
CA GLN A 229 5.90 -31.09 -2.29
C GLN A 229 6.47 -30.38 -3.52
N MET A 230 5.72 -29.48 -4.16
CA MET A 230 6.27 -28.64 -5.23
C MET A 230 7.39 -27.74 -4.70
N GLY A 231 7.26 -27.25 -3.48
CA GLY A 231 8.34 -26.54 -2.77
C GLY A 231 9.56 -27.43 -2.55
N GLU A 232 9.37 -28.62 -2.01
CA GLU A 232 10.44 -29.61 -1.84
C GLU A 232 11.16 -29.90 -3.16
N PHE A 233 10.39 -30.18 -4.21
CA PHE A 233 10.92 -30.43 -5.54
C PHE A 233 11.79 -29.27 -6.05
N ILE A 234 11.32 -28.03 -5.94
CA ILE A 234 12.07 -26.85 -6.39
C ILE A 234 13.32 -26.62 -5.54
N GLN A 235 13.23 -26.73 -4.21
CA GLN A 235 14.36 -26.52 -3.31
C GLN A 235 15.47 -27.56 -3.54
N GLN A 236 15.11 -28.82 -3.76
CA GLN A 236 16.08 -29.87 -4.12
C GLN A 236 16.77 -29.59 -5.46
N HIS A 237 16.08 -28.97 -6.43
CA HIS A 237 16.67 -28.55 -7.69
C HIS A 237 17.56 -27.31 -7.52
N GLN A 238 17.11 -26.33 -6.73
CA GLN A 238 17.86 -25.12 -6.41
C GLN A 238 19.19 -25.46 -5.71
N ALA A 239 19.19 -26.43 -4.80
CA ALA A 239 20.40 -26.90 -4.09
C ALA A 239 21.49 -27.48 -5.03
N LYS A 240 21.13 -27.88 -6.26
CA LYS A 240 22.07 -28.39 -7.26
C LYS A 240 22.67 -27.26 -8.12
N LYS A 241 22.20 -26.02 -7.98
CA LYS A 241 22.69 -24.86 -8.73
C LYS A 241 23.85 -24.20 -7.99
N SER A 242 24.84 -23.72 -8.75
CA SER A 242 26.01 -23.02 -8.19
C SER A 242 25.70 -21.57 -7.79
N SER A 243 24.68 -20.96 -8.39
CA SER A 243 24.27 -19.59 -8.10
C SER A 243 22.82 -19.34 -8.52
N GLN A 244 22.16 -18.40 -7.86
CA GLN A 244 20.86 -17.86 -8.26
C GLN A 244 21.06 -16.73 -9.29
N PHE A 245 20.17 -16.64 -10.28
CA PHE A 245 20.16 -15.55 -11.27
C PHE A 245 21.50 -15.26 -11.97
N GLY A 246 22.30 -16.28 -12.28
CA GLY A 246 23.61 -16.13 -12.92
C GLY A 246 24.74 -15.64 -11.98
N GLY A 247 24.44 -15.46 -10.70
CA GLY A 247 25.34 -14.99 -9.67
C GLY A 247 25.32 -13.47 -9.48
N VAL A 248 26.01 -13.03 -8.43
CA VAL A 248 26.10 -11.62 -8.04
C VAL A 248 26.97 -10.86 -9.04
N GLU A 249 26.45 -9.78 -9.60
CA GLU A 249 27.18 -8.76 -10.36
C GLU A 249 27.44 -7.52 -9.51
N HIS A 250 26.44 -7.11 -8.73
CA HIS A 250 26.49 -5.97 -7.83
C HIS A 250 26.18 -6.41 -6.41
N SER A 251 27.18 -6.38 -5.53
CA SER A 251 26.99 -6.64 -4.10
C SER A 251 26.12 -5.55 -3.45
N PRO A 252 25.33 -5.88 -2.42
CA PRO A 252 24.58 -4.89 -1.64
C PRO A 252 25.49 -3.78 -1.10
N VAL A 253 25.06 -2.54 -1.26
CA VAL A 253 25.79 -1.38 -0.74
C VAL A 253 25.65 -1.33 0.79
N GLN A 254 26.74 -1.01 1.51
CA GLN A 254 26.75 -0.96 2.98
C GLN A 254 25.72 0.04 3.53
N ASP A 255 25.76 1.29 3.05
CA ASP A 255 24.86 2.38 3.50
C ASP A 255 23.56 2.48 2.67
N ARG A 256 23.10 1.37 2.08
CA ARG A 256 21.94 1.35 1.15
C ARG A 256 20.69 2.03 1.68
N LYS A 257 20.35 1.88 2.98
CA LYS A 257 19.15 2.52 3.57
C LYS A 257 19.26 4.04 3.58
N ALA A 258 20.45 4.56 3.83
CA ALA A 258 20.71 6.00 3.78
C ALA A 258 20.66 6.51 2.34
N ILE A 259 21.23 5.76 1.39
CA ILE A 259 21.18 6.09 -0.05
C ILE A 259 19.73 6.05 -0.57
N ALA A 260 18.98 4.99 -0.26
CA ALA A 260 17.56 4.84 -0.58
C ALA A 260 16.76 6.05 -0.07
N THR A 261 16.99 6.46 1.17
CA THR A 261 16.35 7.67 1.75
C THR A 261 16.73 8.95 1.00
N GLN A 262 17.96 9.06 0.48
CA GLN A 262 18.38 10.23 -0.30
C GLN A 262 17.78 10.28 -1.71
N ILE A 263 17.47 9.14 -2.34
CA ILE A 263 16.94 9.09 -3.71
C ILE A 263 15.42 8.97 -3.79
N LEU A 264 14.77 8.52 -2.71
CA LEU A 264 13.32 8.33 -2.64
C LEU A 264 12.52 9.58 -3.07
N PRO A 265 12.88 10.81 -2.65
CA PRO A 265 12.19 12.01 -3.11
C PRO A 265 12.28 12.19 -4.63
N ALA A 266 13.45 11.96 -5.23
CA ALA A 266 13.64 12.04 -6.68
C ALA A 266 12.84 10.97 -7.44
N LEU A 267 12.87 9.71 -6.97
CA LEU A 267 12.06 8.62 -7.53
C LEU A 267 10.57 8.95 -7.43
N ARG A 268 10.07 9.23 -6.21
CA ARG A 268 8.66 9.52 -5.93
C ARG A 268 8.17 10.71 -6.73
N GLY A 269 8.92 11.80 -6.73
CA GLY A 269 8.61 13.02 -7.48
C GLY A 269 8.44 12.73 -8.96
N THR A 270 9.41 12.01 -9.51
CA THR A 270 9.41 11.57 -10.89
C THR A 270 8.19 10.71 -11.21
N VAL A 271 7.88 9.67 -10.43
CA VAL A 271 6.71 8.81 -10.69
C VAL A 271 5.36 9.42 -10.31
N SER A 272 5.34 10.62 -9.73
CA SER A 272 4.12 11.36 -9.36
C SER A 272 3.57 12.28 -10.45
N SER A 273 4.02 12.12 -11.70
CA SER A 273 3.70 13.04 -12.81
C SER A 273 2.20 13.18 -13.13
N ASN A 274 1.43 12.10 -12.97
CA ASN A 274 -0.03 12.09 -13.20
C ASN A 274 -0.81 12.26 -11.89
N ARG A 275 -0.47 11.45 -10.88
CA ARG A 275 -1.03 11.51 -9.52
C ARG A 275 0.08 11.24 -8.53
N ARG A 276 -0.03 11.82 -7.33
CA ARG A 276 0.91 11.51 -6.25
C ARG A 276 0.84 10.03 -5.87
N VAL A 277 1.99 9.51 -5.47
CA VAL A 277 2.13 8.15 -4.95
C VAL A 277 2.84 8.18 -3.61
N VAL A 278 2.73 7.08 -2.87
CA VAL A 278 3.49 6.79 -1.65
C VAL A 278 4.46 5.68 -1.97
N ALA A 279 5.66 5.72 -1.37
CA ALA A 279 6.71 4.75 -1.64
C ALA A 279 6.81 3.65 -0.56
N HIS A 280 7.30 2.50 -0.99
CA HIS A 280 7.80 1.42 -0.16
C HIS A 280 9.19 1.01 -0.66
N TYR A 281 10.11 0.75 0.26
CA TYR A 281 11.47 0.32 -0.04
C TYR A 281 11.70 -1.04 0.62
N ALA A 282 12.21 -1.98 -0.17
CA ALA A 282 12.51 -3.34 0.26
C ALA A 282 13.97 -3.68 -0.06
N ASP A 283 14.66 -4.12 0.99
CA ASP A 283 16.08 -4.51 0.97
C ASP A 283 16.33 -5.84 1.68
N ASP A 284 15.31 -6.70 1.68
CA ASP A 284 15.41 -8.10 2.05
C ASP A 284 16.34 -8.87 1.09
N ASP A 285 16.72 -10.07 1.52
CA ASP A 285 17.72 -10.87 0.81
C ASP A 285 17.28 -11.24 -0.61
N ASP A 286 15.99 -11.51 -0.83
CA ASP A 286 15.44 -11.82 -2.16
C ASP A 286 15.48 -10.59 -3.09
N ALA A 287 15.05 -9.43 -2.59
CA ALA A 287 15.13 -8.16 -3.31
C ALA A 287 16.57 -7.82 -3.71
N LEU A 288 17.53 -7.98 -2.79
CA LEU A 288 18.95 -7.70 -3.03
C LEU A 288 19.60 -8.73 -3.95
N ALA A 289 19.32 -10.02 -3.77
CA ALA A 289 19.84 -11.09 -4.60
C ALA A 289 19.39 -10.93 -6.04
N PHE A 290 18.11 -10.60 -6.27
CA PHE A 290 17.61 -10.32 -7.62
C PHE A 290 18.23 -9.05 -8.18
N ALA A 291 18.10 -7.91 -7.50
CA ALA A 291 18.54 -6.61 -8.03
C ALA A 291 20.04 -6.56 -8.34
N GLY A 292 20.85 -7.27 -7.55
CA GLY A 292 22.30 -7.36 -7.73
C GLY A 292 22.78 -8.47 -8.68
N SER A 293 21.88 -9.23 -9.30
CA SER A 293 22.25 -10.37 -10.14
C SER A 293 22.55 -10.00 -11.60
N LYS A 294 23.29 -10.87 -12.30
CA LYS A 294 23.58 -10.72 -13.73
C LYS A 294 22.36 -10.78 -14.64
N TRP A 295 21.27 -11.38 -14.17
CA TRP A 295 20.04 -11.58 -14.95
C TRP A 295 18.95 -10.56 -14.61
N ALA A 296 19.21 -9.65 -13.66
CA ALA A 296 18.23 -8.71 -13.13
C ALA A 296 17.61 -7.86 -14.24
N LYS A 297 18.42 -7.38 -15.19
CA LYS A 297 18.00 -6.48 -16.27
C LYS A 297 17.09 -7.19 -17.27
N GLU A 298 17.50 -8.36 -17.75
CA GLU A 298 16.75 -9.17 -18.70
C GLU A 298 15.44 -9.66 -18.09
N LEU A 299 15.47 -10.20 -16.87
CA LEU A 299 14.25 -10.67 -16.17
C LEU A 299 13.31 -9.51 -15.83
N SER A 300 13.83 -8.35 -15.41
CA SER A 300 13.04 -7.13 -15.21
C SER A 300 12.37 -6.68 -16.52
N SER A 301 13.09 -6.79 -17.64
CA SER A 301 12.55 -6.40 -18.94
C SER A 301 11.43 -7.32 -19.41
N LEU A 302 11.51 -8.63 -19.13
CA LEU A 302 10.48 -9.61 -19.48
C LEU A 302 9.17 -9.35 -18.75
N GLY A 303 9.24 -8.95 -17.48
CA GLY A 303 8.07 -8.75 -16.64
C GLY A 303 7.64 -10.02 -15.92
N THR A 304 6.45 -9.99 -15.33
CA THR A 304 5.91 -11.08 -14.50
C THR A 304 5.16 -12.11 -15.35
N SER A 305 4.94 -13.33 -14.83
CA SER A 305 4.37 -14.45 -15.61
C SER A 305 2.95 -14.83 -15.22
N CYS A 306 2.38 -14.28 -14.14
CA CYS A 306 1.02 -14.60 -13.70
C CYS A 306 0.08 -13.39 -13.83
N PRO A 307 -1.20 -13.57 -14.25
CA PRO A 307 -2.23 -12.52 -14.26
C PRO A 307 -2.32 -11.71 -12.97
N ASP A 308 -2.19 -12.36 -11.81
CA ASP A 308 -2.29 -11.70 -10.49
C ASP A 308 -1.15 -10.70 -10.24
N HIS A 309 0.05 -10.97 -10.76
CA HIS A 309 1.18 -10.04 -10.65
C HIS A 309 0.91 -8.77 -11.47
N PHE A 310 0.45 -8.90 -12.73
CA PHE A 310 0.25 -7.78 -13.64
C PHE A 310 -0.69 -6.70 -13.12
N LEU A 311 -1.77 -7.09 -12.45
CA LEU A 311 -2.77 -6.16 -11.91
C LEU A 311 -2.17 -5.17 -10.89
N ARG A 312 -1.04 -5.51 -10.27
CA ARG A 312 -0.41 -4.72 -9.19
C ARG A 312 0.96 -4.18 -9.58
N THR A 313 1.77 -4.96 -10.30
CA THR A 313 3.15 -4.60 -10.67
C THR A 313 3.27 -3.97 -12.06
N ARG A 314 2.16 -3.95 -12.83
CA ARG A 314 2.14 -3.64 -14.27
C ARG A 314 2.98 -4.63 -15.07
N VAL A 315 3.07 -4.38 -16.38
CA VAL A 315 3.73 -5.29 -17.33
C VAL A 315 5.21 -5.55 -17.01
N SER A 316 5.97 -4.56 -16.55
CA SER A 316 7.38 -4.72 -16.17
C SER A 316 7.85 -3.59 -15.25
N PRO A 317 8.74 -3.89 -14.26
CA PRO A 317 9.39 -2.86 -13.46
C PRO A 317 10.30 -1.97 -14.30
N TRP A 318 10.72 -0.83 -13.74
CA TRP A 318 11.80 -0.04 -14.30
C TRP A 318 13.13 -0.41 -13.65
N PHE A 319 14.04 -0.98 -14.44
CA PHE A 319 15.40 -1.25 -14.01
C PHE A 319 16.28 -0.01 -14.26
N ILE A 320 16.94 0.50 -13.22
CA ILE A 320 17.91 1.60 -13.33
C ILE A 320 19.30 1.02 -13.17
N ASP A 321 20.06 1.05 -14.27
CA ASP A 321 21.42 0.54 -14.34
C ASP A 321 22.38 1.49 -13.60
N TRP A 322 22.61 1.21 -12.31
CA TRP A 322 23.46 2.02 -11.43
C TRP A 322 24.58 1.18 -10.85
N ASN A 323 25.80 1.72 -10.91
CA ASN A 323 26.97 1.08 -10.32
C ASN A 323 27.59 2.00 -9.26
N SER A 324 27.39 1.66 -7.99
CA SER A 324 27.89 2.43 -6.84
C SER A 324 29.42 2.57 -6.78
N ALA A 325 30.18 1.74 -7.50
CA ALA A 325 31.63 1.85 -7.59
C ALA A 325 32.09 2.87 -8.65
N LYS A 326 31.19 3.30 -9.55
CA LYS A 326 31.48 4.21 -10.67
C LYS A 326 30.72 5.53 -10.58
N GLU A 327 29.53 5.51 -9.97
CA GLU A 327 28.59 6.63 -9.96
C GLU A 327 28.18 6.96 -8.52
N ASP A 328 28.08 8.25 -8.22
CA ASP A 328 27.60 8.74 -6.94
C ASP A 328 26.06 8.92 -6.91
N VAL A 329 25.54 9.31 -5.75
CA VAL A 329 24.09 9.52 -5.55
C VAL A 329 23.54 10.67 -6.43
N PRO A 330 24.21 11.82 -6.59
CA PRO A 330 23.81 12.84 -7.55
C PRO A 330 23.67 12.33 -9.00
N ALA A 331 24.63 11.51 -9.48
CA ALA A 331 24.52 10.90 -10.80
C ALA A 331 23.29 9.99 -10.93
N LEU A 332 22.99 9.21 -9.89
CA LEU A 332 21.77 8.38 -9.83
C LEU A 332 20.49 9.23 -9.89
N LYS A 333 20.42 10.34 -9.16
CA LYS A 333 19.26 11.27 -9.20
C LYS A 333 19.05 11.84 -10.60
N ASN A 334 20.13 12.27 -11.26
CA ASN A 334 20.04 12.76 -12.64
C ASN A 334 19.55 11.67 -13.60
N ARG A 335 20.02 10.43 -13.43
CA ARG A 335 19.54 9.28 -14.20
C ARG A 335 18.04 9.05 -14.00
N ILE A 336 17.57 9.10 -12.75
CA ILE A 336 16.14 8.96 -12.41
C ILE A 336 15.30 9.98 -13.19
N HIS A 337 15.68 11.26 -13.19
CA HIS A 337 14.92 12.29 -13.89
C HIS A 337 14.92 12.13 -15.42
N ASN A 338 16.03 11.65 -16.00
CA ASN A 338 16.18 11.55 -17.45
C ASN A 338 15.56 10.26 -18.03
N GLU A 339 15.78 9.12 -17.38
CA GLU A 339 15.41 7.82 -17.93
C GLU A 339 13.94 7.44 -17.73
N VAL A 340 13.24 8.06 -16.78
CA VAL A 340 11.79 7.85 -16.62
C VAL A 340 11.02 8.16 -17.91
N ALA A 341 11.48 9.16 -18.69
CA ALA A 341 10.85 9.54 -19.94
C ALA A 341 10.94 8.40 -20.96
N VAL A 342 12.07 7.68 -20.98
CA VAL A 342 12.28 6.50 -21.83
C VAL A 342 11.32 5.38 -21.42
N TYR A 343 11.18 5.11 -20.11
CA TYR A 343 10.23 4.12 -19.62
C TYR A 343 8.78 4.46 -20.05
N ARG A 344 8.35 5.72 -19.85
CA ARG A 344 7.00 6.16 -20.22
C ARG A 344 6.73 6.05 -21.72
N VAL A 345 7.71 6.38 -22.56
CA VAL A 345 7.61 6.23 -24.02
C VAL A 345 7.48 4.75 -24.38
N GLY A 346 8.28 3.87 -23.77
CA GLY A 346 8.18 2.43 -23.94
C GLY A 346 6.81 1.87 -23.54
N TYR A 347 6.30 2.28 -22.38
CA TYR A 347 5.00 1.86 -21.88
C TYR A 347 3.85 2.38 -22.77
N LYS A 348 3.95 3.62 -23.27
CA LYS A 348 2.98 4.17 -24.22
C LYS A 348 2.98 3.40 -25.55
N LYS A 349 4.15 3.05 -26.07
CA LYS A 349 4.27 2.23 -27.28
C LYS A 349 3.62 0.86 -27.09
N TYR A 350 3.88 0.21 -25.94
CA TYR A 350 3.22 -1.05 -25.57
C TYR A 350 1.69 -0.92 -25.57
N TYR A 351 1.15 0.17 -25.01
CA TYR A 351 -0.28 0.42 -25.06
C TYR A 351 -0.78 0.63 -26.50
N GLU A 352 -0.11 1.47 -27.29
CA GLU A 352 -0.51 1.79 -28.68
C GLU A 352 -0.47 0.56 -29.60
N GLU A 353 0.42 -0.40 -29.33
CA GLU A 353 0.56 -1.64 -30.11
C GLU A 353 -0.60 -2.62 -29.92
N TRP A 354 -1.18 -2.68 -28.71
CA TRP A 354 -2.19 -3.69 -28.35
C TRP A 354 -3.59 -3.13 -28.08
N ALA A 355 -3.72 -1.81 -27.87
CA ALA A 355 -5.01 -1.18 -27.65
C ALA A 355 -5.88 -1.25 -28.90
N THR A 356 -7.17 -1.53 -28.69
CA THR A 356 -8.21 -1.49 -29.72
C THR A 356 -9.12 -0.29 -29.48
N SER A 357 -10.07 -0.03 -30.38
CA SER A 357 -11.08 1.01 -30.19
C SER A 357 -11.99 0.79 -28.97
N GLU A 358 -12.06 -0.45 -28.47
CA GLU A 358 -12.85 -0.83 -27.30
C GLU A 358 -12.04 -0.85 -25.99
N SER A 359 -10.71 -0.69 -26.07
CA SER A 359 -9.84 -0.73 -24.90
C SER A 359 -10.03 0.51 -24.00
N PRO A 360 -9.98 0.36 -22.65
CA PRO A 360 -9.93 1.50 -21.74
C PRO A 360 -8.76 2.42 -22.06
N LYS A 361 -8.92 3.73 -21.82
CA LYS A 361 -7.87 4.72 -22.06
C LYS A 361 -6.57 4.36 -21.33
N LEU A 362 -5.44 4.70 -21.94
CA LEU A 362 -4.12 4.64 -21.30
C LEU A 362 -4.22 5.25 -19.90
N ARG A 363 -3.85 4.44 -18.91
CA ARG A 363 -3.78 4.85 -17.51
C ARG A 363 -2.53 5.71 -17.29
N ASP A 364 -1.99 5.70 -16.08
CA ASP A 364 -0.67 6.27 -15.82
C ASP A 364 0.40 5.45 -16.57
N SER A 365 1.45 6.07 -17.10
CA SER A 365 2.59 5.40 -17.76
C SER A 365 3.84 5.32 -16.88
N ASN A 366 3.75 5.73 -15.61
CA ASN A 366 4.83 5.59 -14.63
C ASN A 366 5.05 4.15 -14.16
N PRO A 367 6.28 3.75 -13.81
CA PRO A 367 6.51 2.46 -13.18
C PRO A 367 5.88 2.40 -11.79
N SER A 368 5.40 1.21 -11.41
CA SER A 368 4.93 0.90 -10.05
C SER A 368 6.00 0.20 -9.19
N VAL A 369 7.01 -0.37 -9.83
CA VAL A 369 8.20 -0.97 -9.17
C VAL A 369 9.46 -0.50 -9.90
N VAL A 370 10.48 -0.13 -9.14
CA VAL A 370 11.80 0.24 -9.62
C VAL A 370 12.83 -0.70 -8.98
N VAL A 371 13.74 -1.22 -9.78
CA VAL A 371 14.83 -2.11 -9.37
C VAL A 371 16.14 -1.36 -9.54
N ILE A 372 16.96 -1.30 -8.48
CA ILE A 372 18.28 -0.64 -8.53
C ILE A 372 19.35 -1.59 -7.96
N PRO A 373 20.37 -1.96 -8.75
CA PRO A 373 21.46 -2.83 -8.30
C PRO A 373 22.12 -2.32 -7.01
N GLY A 374 22.38 -3.24 -6.09
CA GLY A 374 22.99 -2.94 -4.79
C GLY A 374 22.08 -2.22 -3.78
N LEU A 375 20.90 -1.74 -4.17
CA LEU A 375 19.92 -1.09 -3.27
C LEU A 375 18.67 -1.94 -3.05
N GLY A 376 18.16 -2.65 -4.06
CA GLY A 376 16.95 -3.47 -3.95
C GLY A 376 15.76 -2.88 -4.71
N LEU A 377 14.57 -2.93 -4.10
CA LEU A 377 13.29 -2.62 -4.75
C LEU A 377 12.61 -1.39 -4.17
N PHE A 378 11.97 -0.61 -5.04
CA PHE A 378 11.17 0.55 -4.68
C PHE A 378 9.77 0.42 -5.30
N GLY A 379 8.74 0.20 -4.48
CA GLY A 379 7.35 0.15 -4.93
C GLY A 379 6.59 1.44 -4.70
N PHE A 380 5.62 1.70 -5.56
CA PHE A 380 4.79 2.91 -5.53
C PHE A 380 3.31 2.55 -5.65
N GLY A 381 2.49 3.15 -4.80
CA GLY A 381 1.04 2.92 -4.76
C GLY A 381 0.27 4.15 -4.30
N LYS A 382 -1.07 4.06 -4.27
CA LYS A 382 -1.90 5.20 -3.82
C LYS A 382 -1.72 5.52 -2.34
N ASN A 383 -1.27 4.54 -1.57
CA ASN A 383 -1.03 4.64 -0.15
C ASN A 383 0.04 3.63 0.27
N LYS A 384 0.49 3.69 1.53
CA LYS A 384 1.57 2.83 2.03
C LYS A 384 1.27 1.32 1.89
N LYS A 385 0.04 0.91 2.17
CA LYS A 385 -0.40 -0.49 2.04
C LYS A 385 -0.27 -0.98 0.60
N GLU A 386 -0.80 -0.21 -0.36
CA GLU A 386 -0.68 -0.58 -1.78
C GLU A 386 0.76 -0.55 -2.27
N ALA A 387 1.56 0.43 -1.86
CA ALA A 387 2.98 0.48 -2.24
C ALA A 387 3.74 -0.76 -1.74
N ARG A 388 3.49 -1.19 -0.49
CA ARG A 388 4.04 -2.42 0.09
C ARG A 388 3.58 -3.66 -0.69
N ILE A 389 2.27 -3.82 -0.86
CA ILE A 389 1.68 -4.95 -1.56
C ILE A 389 2.24 -5.05 -2.97
N THR A 390 2.32 -3.94 -3.71
CA THR A 390 2.94 -3.90 -5.04
C THR A 390 4.40 -4.39 -5.02
N THR A 391 5.20 -4.01 -4.01
CA THR A 391 6.57 -4.53 -3.86
C THR A 391 6.58 -6.03 -3.56
N GLU A 392 5.72 -6.49 -2.65
CA GLU A 392 5.61 -7.91 -2.27
C GLU A 392 5.19 -8.79 -3.45
N PHE A 393 4.23 -8.33 -4.28
CA PHE A 393 3.86 -9.03 -5.51
C PHE A 393 5.03 -9.18 -6.49
N PHE A 394 5.96 -8.20 -6.52
CA PHE A 394 7.16 -8.32 -7.34
C PHE A 394 8.19 -9.25 -6.73
N ILE A 395 8.30 -9.32 -5.39
CA ILE A 395 9.10 -10.34 -4.70
C ILE A 395 8.58 -11.75 -5.02
N ASN A 396 7.27 -11.95 -5.04
CA ASN A 396 6.68 -13.22 -5.45
C ASN A 396 7.03 -13.55 -6.92
N ALA A 397 7.03 -12.56 -7.81
CA ALA A 397 7.52 -12.75 -9.17
C ALA A 397 9.01 -13.15 -9.22
N ILE A 398 9.85 -12.57 -8.34
CA ILE A 398 11.25 -12.99 -8.17
C ILE A 398 11.34 -14.45 -7.74
N HIS A 399 10.53 -14.90 -6.77
CA HIS A 399 10.50 -16.32 -6.36
C HIS A 399 10.10 -17.24 -7.51
N VAL A 400 9.12 -16.84 -8.32
CA VAL A 400 8.70 -17.59 -9.51
C VAL A 400 9.83 -17.68 -10.54
N MET A 401 10.49 -16.56 -10.85
CA MET A 401 11.64 -16.53 -11.75
C MET A 401 12.78 -17.40 -11.20
N SER A 402 13.05 -17.33 -9.90
CA SER A 402 14.07 -18.15 -9.24
C SER A 402 13.72 -19.63 -9.35
N GLY A 403 12.50 -20.02 -8.99
CA GLY A 403 12.06 -21.41 -9.01
C GLY A 403 12.03 -21.99 -10.42
N ALA A 404 11.60 -21.22 -11.42
CA ALA A 404 11.65 -21.65 -12.82
C ALA A 404 13.10 -21.92 -13.25
N ASN A 405 14.03 -21.03 -12.91
CA ASN A 405 15.45 -21.21 -13.21
C ASN A 405 16.12 -22.32 -12.38
N ALA A 406 15.64 -22.59 -11.17
CA ALA A 406 16.06 -23.75 -10.37
C ALA A 406 15.83 -25.07 -11.13
N LEU A 407 14.69 -25.16 -11.82
CA LEU A 407 14.26 -26.31 -12.60
C LEU A 407 14.97 -26.43 -13.96
N GLU A 408 15.82 -25.48 -14.34
CA GLU A 408 16.50 -25.50 -15.64
C GLU A 408 17.41 -26.73 -15.77
N ASP A 409 17.21 -27.50 -16.83
CA ASP A 409 18.11 -28.57 -17.27
C ASP A 409 18.00 -28.81 -18.78
N GLY A 410 19.15 -29.04 -19.42
CA GLY A 410 19.23 -29.22 -20.87
C GLY A 410 18.98 -27.92 -21.67
N LYS A 411 18.66 -28.08 -22.95
CA LYS A 411 18.26 -26.95 -23.83
C LYS A 411 16.74 -26.82 -23.86
N VAL A 412 16.25 -25.58 -23.99
CA VAL A 412 14.83 -25.29 -24.20
C VAL A 412 14.37 -25.94 -25.52
N SER A 413 13.25 -26.65 -25.46
CA SER A 413 12.60 -27.28 -26.61
C SER A 413 11.32 -26.53 -26.96
N HIS A 414 11.16 -26.17 -28.24
CA HIS A 414 9.91 -25.62 -28.76
C HIS A 414 9.06 -26.71 -29.44
N PRO A 415 7.72 -26.57 -29.44
CA PRO A 415 6.95 -25.49 -28.84
C PRO A 415 6.96 -25.53 -27.31
N LEU A 416 6.88 -24.36 -26.68
CA LEU A 416 6.80 -24.20 -25.23
C LEU A 416 5.50 -24.82 -24.71
N PRO A 417 5.52 -25.54 -23.57
CA PRO A 417 4.36 -26.27 -23.06
C PRO A 417 3.22 -25.34 -22.62
N GLN A 418 3.49 -24.06 -22.38
CA GLN A 418 2.48 -23.04 -22.09
C GLN A 418 1.58 -22.77 -23.31
N ALA A 419 2.03 -23.03 -24.52
CA ALA A 419 1.25 -22.75 -25.73
C ALA A 419 0.38 -23.96 -26.15
N ARG A 420 -0.85 -23.68 -26.59
CA ARG A 420 -1.75 -24.69 -27.17
C ARG A 420 -1.33 -25.11 -28.58
N THR A 421 -0.61 -24.24 -29.30
CA THR A 421 -0.14 -24.48 -30.67
C THR A 421 1.29 -24.01 -30.86
N ALA A 422 1.97 -24.56 -31.87
CA ALA A 422 3.33 -24.14 -32.20
C ALA A 422 3.42 -22.67 -32.65
N GLU A 423 2.36 -22.13 -33.26
CA GLU A 423 2.32 -20.73 -33.64
C GLU A 423 2.14 -19.82 -32.42
N GLN A 424 1.24 -20.18 -31.51
CA GLN A 424 1.07 -19.46 -30.25
C GLN A 424 2.37 -19.45 -29.44
N SER A 425 3.15 -20.55 -29.47
CA SER A 425 4.44 -20.65 -28.77
C SER A 425 5.44 -19.58 -29.18
N LYS A 426 5.37 -19.03 -30.40
CA LYS A 426 6.30 -17.98 -30.86
C LYS A 426 6.04 -16.62 -30.21
N GLN A 427 4.88 -16.44 -29.58
CA GLN A 427 4.49 -15.19 -28.92
C GLN A 427 4.96 -15.14 -27.46
N PHE A 428 5.28 -16.29 -26.87
CA PHE A 428 5.90 -16.37 -25.54
C PHE A 428 7.38 -15.99 -25.67
N THR A 429 7.92 -15.41 -24.61
CA THR A 429 9.34 -15.06 -24.55
C THR A 429 9.96 -15.75 -23.36
N GLU A 430 11.03 -16.50 -23.61
CA GLU A 430 11.80 -17.17 -22.59
C GLU A 430 13.14 -16.47 -22.34
N PHE A 431 13.60 -16.56 -21.10
CA PHE A 431 14.99 -16.28 -20.74
C PHE A 431 15.44 -17.34 -19.73
N HIS A 432 16.49 -18.07 -20.10
CA HIS A 432 16.83 -19.34 -19.45
C HIS A 432 15.61 -20.27 -19.43
N ASN A 433 15.19 -20.75 -18.26
CA ASN A 433 14.04 -21.63 -18.14
C ASN A 433 12.76 -20.86 -17.77
N TYR A 434 12.83 -19.55 -17.51
CA TYR A 434 11.66 -18.74 -17.22
C TYR A 434 10.95 -18.32 -18.51
N VAL A 435 9.63 -18.51 -18.55
CA VAL A 435 8.75 -18.15 -19.67
C VAL A 435 7.80 -17.06 -19.23
N ALA A 436 7.89 -15.90 -19.88
CA ALA A 436 6.96 -14.80 -19.70
C ALA A 436 5.73 -14.94 -20.61
N LEU A 437 4.59 -14.43 -20.15
CA LEU A 437 3.38 -14.37 -20.96
C LEU A 437 3.56 -13.41 -22.15
N PRO A 438 2.90 -13.68 -23.30
CA PRO A 438 2.90 -12.77 -24.42
C PRO A 438 2.43 -11.37 -24.02
N ARG A 439 3.04 -10.32 -24.58
CA ARG A 439 2.67 -8.92 -24.27
C ARG A 439 1.22 -8.59 -24.60
N SER A 440 0.68 -9.20 -25.65
CA SER A 440 -0.75 -9.12 -25.99
C SER A 440 -1.64 -9.63 -24.86
N GLU A 441 -1.28 -10.75 -24.25
CA GLU A 441 -2.03 -11.34 -23.13
C GLU A 441 -1.87 -10.50 -21.85
N ALA A 442 -0.67 -10.04 -21.56
CA ALA A 442 -0.42 -9.11 -20.46
C ALA A 442 -1.27 -7.83 -20.59
N PHE A 443 -1.39 -7.28 -21.81
CA PHE A 443 -2.23 -6.11 -22.09
C PHE A 443 -3.71 -6.38 -21.82
N ARG A 444 -4.22 -7.53 -22.29
CA ARG A 444 -5.62 -7.93 -22.10
C ARG A 444 -5.97 -8.09 -20.62
N ILE A 445 -5.02 -8.54 -19.79
CA ILE A 445 -5.18 -8.65 -18.33
C ILE A 445 -5.13 -7.26 -17.68
N GLU A 446 -4.13 -6.45 -18.01
CA GLU A 446 -3.93 -5.12 -17.40
C GLU A 446 -5.07 -4.14 -17.71
N TYR A 447 -5.57 -4.15 -18.96
CA TYR A 447 -6.63 -3.26 -19.46
C TYR A 447 -8.00 -3.94 -19.53
N TRP A 448 -8.24 -4.94 -18.67
CA TRP A 448 -9.51 -5.65 -18.66
C TRP A 448 -10.68 -4.73 -18.28
N ALA A 449 -11.70 -4.67 -19.14
CA ALA A 449 -12.88 -3.81 -18.95
C ALA A 449 -13.64 -4.07 -17.64
N LEU A 450 -13.66 -5.31 -17.14
CA LEU A 450 -14.33 -5.65 -15.87
C LEU A 450 -13.62 -5.02 -14.67
N GLU A 451 -12.29 -4.98 -14.71
CA GLU A 451 -11.49 -4.37 -13.66
C GLU A 451 -11.61 -2.85 -13.70
N GLU A 452 -11.72 -2.27 -14.90
CA GLU A 452 -12.06 -0.85 -15.07
C GLU A 452 -13.44 -0.51 -14.50
N ALA A 453 -14.44 -1.35 -14.75
CA ALA A 453 -15.79 -1.16 -14.20
C ALA A 453 -15.82 -1.21 -12.66
N LYS A 454 -14.94 -2.00 -12.02
CA LYS A 454 -14.77 -1.99 -10.57
C LYS A 454 -14.15 -0.68 -10.09
N LEU A 455 -13.07 -0.22 -10.74
CA LEU A 455 -12.40 1.03 -10.39
C LEU A 455 -13.35 2.24 -10.49
N GLN A 456 -14.22 2.29 -11.50
CA GLN A 456 -15.21 3.35 -11.69
C GLN A 456 -16.31 3.39 -10.60
N ARG A 457 -16.56 2.26 -9.91
CA ARG A 457 -17.54 2.17 -8.82
C ARG A 457 -16.97 2.54 -7.45
N MET A 458 -15.64 2.74 -7.34
CA MET A 458 -15.02 3.13 -6.08
C MET A 458 -15.40 4.57 -5.71
N PRO A 459 -15.57 4.87 -4.41
CA PRO A 459 -15.81 6.24 -3.96
C PRO A 459 -14.61 7.14 -4.33
N ALA A 460 -14.88 8.43 -4.50
CA ALA A 460 -13.84 9.41 -4.74
C ALA A 460 -12.81 9.41 -3.61
N GLU A 461 -11.53 9.62 -3.96
CA GLU A 461 -10.45 9.73 -2.98
C GLU A 461 -10.67 10.95 -2.06
N ALA A 462 -10.33 10.81 -0.78
CA ALA A 462 -10.38 11.91 0.17
C ALA A 462 -9.36 13.01 -0.20
N GLU A 463 -9.63 14.25 0.21
CA GLU A 463 -8.88 15.47 -0.16
C GLU A 463 -7.35 15.34 -0.05
N PHE A 464 -6.85 14.71 1.02
CA PHE A 464 -5.40 14.57 1.28
C PHE A 464 -4.87 13.18 0.95
N SER A 465 -5.64 12.35 0.23
CA SER A 465 -5.15 11.07 -0.26
C SER A 465 -3.84 11.23 -1.02
N ARG A 466 -2.90 10.31 -0.79
CA ARG A 466 -1.55 10.30 -1.40
C ARG A 466 -0.62 11.44 -0.96
N LYS A 467 -1.03 12.27 0.01
CA LYS A 467 -0.20 13.35 0.56
C LYS A 467 0.50 12.90 1.84
N ILE A 468 1.76 13.30 2.00
CA ILE A 468 2.59 12.97 3.16
C ILE A 468 2.79 14.22 4.01
N ALA A 469 2.40 14.16 5.28
CA ALA A 469 2.46 15.26 6.23
C ALA A 469 3.43 14.96 7.37
N LEU A 470 4.35 15.89 7.62
CA LEU A 470 5.16 15.95 8.84
C LEU A 470 4.57 17.01 9.78
N VAL A 471 4.04 16.57 10.93
CA VAL A 471 3.38 17.44 11.92
C VAL A 471 4.25 17.52 13.17
N ILE A 472 4.97 18.63 13.33
CA ILE A 472 5.83 18.93 14.48
C ILE A 472 5.02 19.63 15.58
N GLY A 473 5.17 19.18 16.82
CA GLY A 473 4.29 19.56 17.93
C GLY A 473 3.00 18.76 17.95
N GLY A 474 3.04 17.53 17.41
CA GLY A 474 1.88 16.69 17.17
C GLY A 474 1.37 15.90 18.39
N ALA A 475 2.08 15.90 19.52
CA ALA A 475 1.70 15.08 20.68
C ALA A 475 0.48 15.62 21.44
N SER A 476 0.11 16.89 21.26
CA SER A 476 -0.98 17.54 22.01
C SER A 476 -1.57 18.75 21.29
N GLY A 477 -2.65 19.30 21.85
CA GLY A 477 -3.23 20.58 21.44
C GLY A 477 -3.52 20.68 19.93
N ILE A 478 -3.09 21.80 19.32
CA ILE A 478 -3.34 22.11 17.91
C ILE A 478 -2.73 21.04 16.99
N GLY A 479 -1.49 20.62 17.25
CA GLY A 479 -0.79 19.66 16.40
C GLY A 479 -1.46 18.29 16.39
N ARG A 480 -1.95 17.83 17.55
CA ARG A 480 -2.76 16.60 17.63
C ARG A 480 -4.01 16.68 16.74
N GLU A 481 -4.76 17.78 16.83
CA GLU A 481 -5.97 17.95 16.01
C GLU A 481 -5.66 18.04 14.52
N VAL A 482 -4.55 18.67 14.13
CA VAL A 482 -4.08 18.68 12.74
C VAL A 482 -3.78 17.25 12.25
N ALA A 483 -3.04 16.47 13.04
CA ALA A 483 -2.70 15.09 12.69
C ALA A 483 -3.95 14.22 12.51
N LEU A 484 -4.91 14.31 13.45
CA LEU A 484 -6.20 13.61 13.36
C LEU A 484 -7.01 14.03 12.14
N LEU A 485 -7.09 15.34 11.87
CA LEU A 485 -7.88 15.87 10.76
C LEU A 485 -7.28 15.48 9.40
N LEU A 486 -5.96 15.56 9.24
CA LEU A 486 -5.27 15.13 8.02
C LEU A 486 -5.42 13.62 7.80
N GLY A 487 -5.25 12.80 8.85
CA GLY A 487 -5.43 11.35 8.76
C GLY A 487 -6.84 10.94 8.37
N ARG A 488 -7.87 11.56 8.97
CA ARG A 488 -9.29 11.35 8.60
C ARG A 488 -9.59 11.73 7.15
N ARG A 489 -8.81 12.64 6.56
CA ARG A 489 -8.94 13.06 5.16
C ARG A 489 -7.94 12.37 4.22
N GLY A 490 -7.34 11.26 4.65
CA GLY A 490 -6.58 10.33 3.80
C GLY A 490 -5.07 10.58 3.70
N ALA A 491 -4.52 11.52 4.48
CA ALA A 491 -3.08 11.79 4.47
C ALA A 491 -2.27 10.67 5.16
N HIS A 492 -1.02 10.51 4.73
CA HIS A 492 0.02 9.79 5.46
C HIS A 492 0.68 10.75 6.44
N VAL A 493 0.65 10.45 7.74
CA VAL A 493 1.03 11.42 8.79
C VAL A 493 2.21 10.91 9.62
N VAL A 494 3.27 11.71 9.73
CA VAL A 494 4.29 11.55 10.75
C VAL A 494 4.02 12.54 11.87
N VAL A 495 3.68 12.02 13.04
CA VAL A 495 3.51 12.79 14.27
C VAL A 495 4.89 12.95 14.91
N ALA A 496 5.41 14.17 14.91
CA ALA A 496 6.72 14.47 15.46
C ALA A 496 6.57 15.40 16.67
N ASP A 497 7.23 15.05 17.78
CA ASP A 497 7.21 15.88 18.98
C ASP A 497 8.47 15.68 19.81
N PHE A 498 8.77 16.61 20.71
CA PHE A 498 9.79 16.40 21.73
C PHE A 498 9.37 15.27 22.69
N ASP A 499 8.07 15.16 22.98
CA ASP A 499 7.49 14.02 23.69
C ASP A 499 7.18 12.86 22.72
N GLN A 500 8.14 11.94 22.58
CA GLN A 500 8.00 10.75 21.75
C GLN A 500 6.82 9.84 22.19
N THR A 501 6.53 9.79 23.49
CA THR A 501 5.45 8.93 24.01
C THR A 501 4.10 9.51 23.61
N GLY A 502 3.92 10.82 23.79
CA GLY A 502 2.73 11.53 23.33
C GLY A 502 2.54 11.45 21.82
N ALA A 503 3.62 11.61 21.04
CA ALA A 503 3.58 11.46 19.58
C ALA A 503 3.11 10.05 19.15
N SER A 504 3.58 9.01 19.84
CA SER A 504 3.20 7.62 19.57
C SER A 504 1.72 7.36 19.86
N LYS A 505 1.20 7.87 20.99
CA LYS A 505 -0.23 7.76 21.32
C LYS A 505 -1.12 8.44 20.28
N VAL A 506 -0.77 9.65 19.86
CA VAL A 506 -1.53 10.36 18.81
C VAL A 506 -1.43 9.63 17.48
N ALA A 507 -0.27 9.05 17.15
CA ALA A 507 -0.14 8.24 15.95
C ALA A 507 -1.08 7.01 15.97
N GLU A 508 -1.21 6.32 17.11
CA GLU A 508 -2.17 5.22 17.28
C GLU A 508 -3.62 5.69 17.07
N GLU A 509 -4.00 6.84 17.64
CA GLU A 509 -5.32 7.43 17.45
C GLU A 509 -5.61 7.78 15.98
N VAL A 510 -4.63 8.35 15.28
CA VAL A 510 -4.72 8.62 13.84
C VAL A 510 -4.88 7.31 13.05
N GLY A 511 -4.11 6.28 13.39
CA GLY A 511 -4.18 4.95 12.78
C GLY A 511 -5.56 4.30 12.95
N GLY A 512 -6.18 4.48 14.12
CA GLY A 512 -7.54 3.98 14.40
C GLY A 512 -8.64 4.62 13.55
N HIS A 513 -8.44 5.85 13.04
CA HIS A 513 -9.39 6.52 12.13
C HIS A 513 -9.06 6.32 10.65
N SER A 514 -7.88 5.78 10.33
CA SER A 514 -7.38 5.65 8.95
C SER A 514 -6.80 4.26 8.70
N SER A 515 -5.48 4.09 8.81
CA SER A 515 -4.78 2.82 8.80
C SER A 515 -3.50 2.95 9.61
N THR A 516 -3.13 1.89 10.35
CA THR A 516 -1.86 1.83 11.07
C THR A 516 -0.65 1.93 10.15
N GLU A 517 -0.79 1.55 8.87
CA GLU A 517 0.26 1.71 7.85
C GLU A 517 0.39 3.16 7.35
N PHE A 518 -0.55 4.05 7.66
CA PHE A 518 -0.56 5.43 7.15
C PHE A 518 0.06 6.43 8.12
N VAL A 519 0.49 5.96 9.29
CA VAL A 519 0.95 6.82 10.36
C VAL A 519 2.26 6.32 10.95
N ALA A 520 3.11 7.25 11.39
CA ALA A 520 4.27 6.95 12.19
C ALA A 520 4.51 8.06 13.22
N ALA A 521 5.31 7.77 14.25
CA ALA A 521 5.72 8.76 15.24
C ALA A 521 7.24 8.84 15.33
N THR A 522 7.76 10.03 15.65
CA THR A 522 9.20 10.24 15.88
C THR A 522 9.46 11.36 16.87
N ALA A 523 10.61 11.31 17.54
CA ALA A 523 11.07 12.38 18.41
C ALA A 523 11.68 13.52 17.58
N VAL A 524 11.44 14.78 17.95
CA VAL A 524 12.10 15.93 17.31
C VAL A 524 12.35 17.08 18.30
N ASP A 525 13.57 17.61 18.28
CA ASP A 525 13.97 18.83 18.98
C ASP A 525 14.23 19.95 17.97
N LEU A 526 13.36 20.97 17.98
CA LEU A 526 13.49 22.16 17.11
C LEU A 526 14.79 22.95 17.32
N SER A 527 15.46 22.81 18.47
CA SER A 527 16.74 23.45 18.73
C SER A 527 17.93 22.70 18.11
N SER A 528 17.73 21.49 17.58
CA SER A 528 18.78 20.63 17.04
C SER A 528 18.61 20.40 15.54
N SER A 529 19.56 20.91 14.75
CA SER A 529 19.60 20.67 13.31
C SER A 529 19.72 19.18 12.95
N GLN A 530 20.39 18.39 13.80
CA GLN A 530 20.52 16.95 13.60
C GLN A 530 19.18 16.25 13.83
N SER A 531 18.49 16.58 14.92
CA SER A 531 17.18 16.00 15.25
C SER A 531 16.15 16.29 14.14
N LEU A 532 16.15 17.51 13.59
CA LEU A 532 15.31 17.87 12.44
C LEU A 532 15.66 17.04 11.19
N ALA A 533 16.95 16.87 10.89
CA ALA A 533 17.38 16.05 9.75
C ALA A 533 16.99 14.57 9.91
N GLU A 534 17.03 14.04 11.14
CA GLU A 534 16.58 12.69 11.47
C GLU A 534 15.07 12.52 11.29
N ALA A 535 14.25 13.46 11.77
CA ALA A 535 12.80 13.43 11.59
C ALA A 535 12.39 13.52 10.10
N VAL A 536 13.09 14.36 9.31
CA VAL A 536 12.89 14.45 7.85
C VAL A 536 13.25 13.13 7.17
N ARG A 537 14.44 12.57 7.46
CA ARG A 537 14.87 11.28 6.89
C ARG A 537 13.95 10.12 7.30
N PHE A 538 13.45 10.12 8.54
CA PHE A 538 12.47 9.15 9.00
C PHE A 538 11.16 9.24 8.21
N THR A 539 10.67 10.46 7.95
CA THR A 539 9.46 10.65 7.13
C THR A 539 9.63 10.11 5.71
N ILE A 540 10.78 10.37 5.09
CA ILE A 540 11.10 9.88 3.75
C ILE A 540 11.23 8.36 3.74
N SER A 541 11.92 7.74 4.71
CA SER A 541 12.06 6.28 4.74
C SER A 541 10.71 5.56 4.94
N LYS A 542 9.74 6.21 5.59
CA LYS A 542 8.39 5.68 5.73
C LYS A 542 7.55 5.82 4.47
N PHE A 543 7.55 6.98 3.81
CA PHE A 543 6.55 7.30 2.79
C PHE A 543 7.10 7.81 1.45
N GLY A 544 8.40 8.11 1.37
CA GLY A 544 9.13 8.45 0.14
C GLY A 544 9.28 9.94 -0.17
N GLY A 545 8.76 10.85 0.66
CA GLY A 545 8.85 12.30 0.43
C GLY A 545 8.05 13.10 1.45
N ILE A 546 7.85 14.40 1.21
CA ILE A 546 7.09 15.30 2.09
C ILE A 546 6.27 16.28 1.26
N ASP A 547 4.95 16.34 1.48
CA ASP A 547 4.05 17.24 0.77
C ASP A 547 3.50 18.37 1.66
N ILE A 548 3.46 18.14 2.97
CA ILE A 548 2.92 19.05 3.97
C ILE A 548 3.87 19.07 5.17
N VAL A 549 4.28 20.26 5.58
CA VAL A 549 5.00 20.48 6.85
C VAL A 549 4.15 21.39 7.71
N VAL A 550 3.83 20.94 8.92
CA VAL A 550 3.15 21.76 9.93
C VAL A 550 4.04 21.85 11.15
N ASN A 551 4.27 23.06 11.65
CA ASN A 551 4.89 23.25 12.95
C ASN A 551 3.95 24.02 13.88
N THR A 552 3.50 23.35 14.95
CA THR A 552 2.74 23.93 16.05
C THR A 552 3.56 24.07 17.33
N ALA A 553 4.76 23.49 17.39
CA ALA A 553 5.62 23.53 18.57
C ALA A 553 6.23 24.92 18.78
N ALA A 554 6.20 25.37 20.02
CA ALA A 554 6.82 26.60 20.50
C ALA A 554 7.00 26.52 22.02
N ILE A 555 7.90 27.31 22.57
CA ILE A 555 8.02 27.50 24.02
C ILE A 555 7.58 28.91 24.43
N TYR A 556 7.00 28.99 25.62
CA TYR A 556 6.68 30.25 26.30
C TYR A 556 7.50 30.29 27.59
N PRO A 557 8.45 31.21 27.75
CA PRO A 557 9.23 31.30 28.97
C PRO A 557 8.40 31.92 30.10
N VAL A 558 8.56 31.39 31.32
CA VAL A 558 7.92 31.95 32.53
C VAL A 558 8.94 32.89 33.20
N PRO A 559 8.61 34.18 33.40
CA PRO A 559 9.48 35.10 34.14
C PRO A 559 9.74 34.65 35.58
N GLY A 560 10.87 35.10 36.14
CA GLY A 560 11.22 34.89 37.54
C GLY A 560 10.27 35.63 38.51
N PRO A 561 10.43 35.44 39.83
CA PRO A 561 9.63 36.13 40.84
C PRO A 561 9.73 37.67 40.80
N ASP A 562 10.83 38.19 40.28
CA ASP A 562 11.09 39.61 40.01
C ASP A 562 10.36 40.14 38.76
N GLY A 563 9.76 39.23 37.97
CA GLY A 563 9.08 39.54 36.73
C GLY A 563 10.00 39.59 35.50
N GLU A 564 11.29 39.29 35.66
CA GLU A 564 12.29 39.37 34.60
C GLU A 564 12.59 38.00 33.98
N LEU A 565 13.02 38.01 32.72
CA LEU A 565 13.51 36.81 32.03
C LEU A 565 15.04 36.79 32.07
N SER A 566 15.62 35.62 32.34
CA SER A 566 17.06 35.42 32.18
C SER A 566 17.47 35.46 30.71
N GLU A 567 18.72 35.87 30.44
CA GLU A 567 19.31 35.84 29.09
C GLU A 567 19.23 34.44 28.46
N ALA A 568 19.41 33.39 29.25
CA ALA A 568 19.30 32.00 28.80
C ALA A 568 17.87 31.65 28.35
N GLN A 569 16.84 32.09 29.09
CA GLN A 569 15.44 31.89 28.69
C GLN A 569 15.10 32.67 27.43
N TRP A 570 15.62 33.90 27.31
CA TRP A 570 15.48 34.71 26.10
C TRP A 570 16.08 33.99 24.88
N ALA A 571 17.35 33.61 24.97
CA ALA A 571 18.08 32.95 23.89
C ALA A 571 17.41 31.63 23.48
N LYS A 572 16.99 30.80 24.45
CA LYS A 572 16.28 29.55 24.18
C LYS A 572 14.95 29.78 23.47
N THR A 573 14.22 30.85 23.82
CA THR A 573 12.93 31.19 23.19
C THR A 573 13.12 31.51 21.71
N PHE A 574 14.10 32.33 21.35
CA PHE A 574 14.43 32.59 19.94
C PHE A 574 14.95 31.37 19.20
N LEU A 575 15.80 30.57 19.85
CA LEU A 575 16.34 29.34 19.27
C LEU A 575 15.22 28.38 18.85
N VAL A 576 14.24 28.15 19.72
CA VAL A 576 13.12 27.23 19.42
C VAL A 576 12.08 27.88 18.51
N ASN A 577 11.59 29.07 18.85
CA ASN A 577 10.42 29.66 18.16
C ASN A 577 10.76 30.25 16.78
N VAL A 578 12.02 30.65 16.55
CA VAL A 578 12.44 31.30 15.29
C VAL A 578 13.47 30.45 14.56
N THR A 579 14.64 30.22 15.17
CA THR A 579 15.76 29.51 14.53
C THR A 579 15.37 28.08 14.16
N GLY A 580 14.61 27.38 15.01
CA GLY A 580 14.11 26.05 14.73
C GLY A 580 13.26 25.95 13.46
N ASN A 581 12.42 26.96 13.18
CA ASN A 581 11.63 27.03 11.95
C ASN A 581 12.51 27.26 10.71
N TYR A 582 13.54 28.11 10.82
CA TYR A 582 14.52 28.30 9.75
C TYR A 582 15.32 27.02 9.47
N LEU A 583 15.75 26.32 10.52
CA LEU A 583 16.46 25.05 10.41
C LEU A 583 15.57 23.97 9.79
N LEU A 584 14.31 23.88 10.21
CA LEU A 584 13.34 22.96 9.61
C LEU A 584 13.23 23.18 8.10
N ALA A 585 13.01 24.43 7.68
CA ALA A 585 12.94 24.78 6.26
C ALA A 585 14.22 24.41 5.50
N ARG A 586 15.39 24.65 6.11
CA ARG A 586 16.68 24.25 5.53
C ARG A 586 16.83 22.73 5.40
N GLN A 587 16.38 21.95 6.39
CA GLN A 587 16.49 20.50 6.36
C GLN A 587 15.53 19.83 5.37
N THR A 588 14.42 20.50 5.02
CA THR A 588 13.46 19.98 4.04
C THR A 588 13.70 20.46 2.60
N ASP A 589 14.49 21.51 2.39
CA ASP A 589 14.72 22.15 1.09
C ASP A 589 15.17 21.17 -0.01
N TRP A 590 16.17 20.33 0.29
CA TRP A 590 16.68 19.34 -0.66
C TRP A 590 15.60 18.31 -1.08
N VAL A 591 14.70 17.95 -0.16
CA VAL A 591 13.58 17.02 -0.43
C VAL A 591 12.63 17.64 -1.46
N PHE A 592 12.32 18.92 -1.28
CA PHE A 592 11.39 19.66 -2.14
C PHE A 592 11.94 19.81 -3.56
N ASN A 593 13.24 20.09 -3.68
CA ASN A 593 13.92 20.20 -4.96
C ASN A 593 13.98 18.84 -5.68
N ASP A 594 14.40 17.78 -4.98
CA ASP A 594 14.49 16.44 -5.57
C ASP A 594 13.12 15.91 -6.03
N GLN A 595 12.08 16.09 -5.22
CA GLN A 595 10.74 15.62 -5.61
C GLN A 595 10.10 16.51 -6.69
N SER A 596 10.44 17.80 -6.74
CA SER A 596 9.88 18.75 -7.71
C SER A 596 8.34 18.73 -7.76
N LEU A 597 7.70 18.55 -6.60
CA LEU A 597 6.24 18.56 -6.44
C LEU A 597 5.81 19.81 -5.67
N PRO A 598 4.57 20.30 -5.84
CA PRO A 598 4.03 21.36 -4.98
C PRO A 598 4.02 20.93 -3.51
N VAL A 599 4.52 21.78 -2.62
CA VAL A 599 4.56 21.55 -1.17
C VAL A 599 3.94 22.73 -0.44
N THR A 600 3.43 22.48 0.76
CA THR A 600 2.94 23.51 1.67
C THR A 600 3.60 23.39 3.04
N MET A 601 3.95 24.54 3.61
CA MET A 601 4.48 24.67 4.95
C MET A 601 3.60 25.64 5.73
N VAL A 602 3.08 25.20 6.88
CA VAL A 602 2.23 26.01 7.75
C VAL A 602 2.87 26.13 9.13
N LEU A 603 3.24 27.36 9.49
CA LEU A 603 3.94 27.68 10.75
C LEU A 603 2.99 28.40 11.73
N THR A 604 2.97 27.96 12.98
CA THR A 604 2.06 28.53 13.98
C THR A 604 2.70 29.70 14.72
N SER A 605 2.23 30.91 14.41
CA SER A 605 2.61 32.14 15.10
C SER A 605 1.70 32.39 16.33
N SER A 606 1.34 33.65 16.61
CA SER A 606 0.41 34.05 17.67
C SER A 606 -0.10 35.47 17.41
N ALA A 607 -1.28 35.80 17.93
CA ALA A 607 -1.76 37.18 18.05
C ALA A 607 -0.78 38.07 18.85
N ASN A 608 0.01 37.47 19.75
CA ASN A 608 1.08 38.17 20.48
C ASN A 608 2.20 38.72 19.57
N ALA A 609 2.27 38.30 18.30
CA ALA A 609 3.18 38.89 17.33
C ALA A 609 2.88 40.38 17.04
N VAL A 610 1.68 40.84 17.39
CA VAL A 610 1.21 42.22 17.21
C VAL A 610 0.58 42.81 18.48
N VAL A 611 0.13 41.98 19.43
CA VAL A 611 -0.41 42.43 20.72
C VAL A 611 0.63 42.22 21.83
N PRO A 612 1.31 43.29 22.29
CA PRO A 612 2.30 43.18 23.37
C PRO A 612 1.64 42.96 24.73
N LYS A 613 2.29 42.18 25.60
CA LYS A 613 1.89 42.03 27.01
C LYS A 613 3.09 42.12 27.93
N LYS A 614 2.86 42.57 29.17
CA LYS A 614 3.90 42.62 30.21
C LYS A 614 4.35 41.20 30.58
N GLY A 615 5.65 40.93 30.56
CA GLY A 615 6.24 39.63 30.93
C GLY A 615 6.17 38.56 29.84
N SER A 616 5.96 38.96 28.58
CA SER A 616 6.00 38.08 27.40
C SER A 616 6.95 38.56 26.31
N GLU A 617 7.87 39.46 26.65
CA GLU A 617 8.76 40.17 25.72
C GLU A 617 9.49 39.21 24.76
N ALA A 618 10.11 38.15 25.30
CA ALA A 618 10.80 37.15 24.49
C ALA A 618 9.85 36.36 23.57
N TYR A 619 8.66 36.02 24.05
CA TYR A 619 7.68 35.27 23.26
C TYR A 619 7.09 36.13 22.15
N ASP A 620 6.63 37.33 22.48
CA ASP A 620 5.96 38.26 21.57
C ASP A 620 6.92 38.63 20.43
N THR A 621 8.14 39.06 20.77
CA THR A 621 9.17 39.39 19.78
C THR A 621 9.56 38.18 18.92
N SER A 622 9.65 36.97 19.50
CA SER A 622 9.91 35.76 18.71
C SER A 622 8.78 35.44 17.71
N LYS A 623 7.52 35.71 18.06
CA LYS A 623 6.37 35.51 17.17
C LYS A 623 6.27 36.59 16.08
N THR A 624 6.67 37.82 16.39
CA THR A 624 6.86 38.87 15.36
C THR A 624 7.97 38.47 14.37
N ALA A 625 9.10 37.98 14.87
CA ALA A 625 10.20 37.49 14.02
C ALA A 625 9.76 36.31 13.15
N LEU A 626 9.00 35.36 13.70
CA LEU A 626 8.43 34.24 12.95
C LEU A 626 7.48 34.72 11.84
N ASN A 627 6.65 35.73 12.08
CA ASN A 627 5.79 36.30 11.04
C ASN A 627 6.58 36.84 9.84
N HIS A 628 7.74 37.46 10.08
CA HIS A 628 8.60 37.92 9.00
C HIS A 628 9.33 36.74 8.34
N LEU A 629 9.81 35.78 9.12
CA LEU A 629 10.43 34.55 8.62
C LEU A 629 9.51 33.76 7.67
N ILE A 630 8.19 33.70 7.95
CA ILE A 630 7.20 33.08 7.04
C ILE A 630 7.28 33.70 5.63
N ARG A 631 7.42 35.03 5.54
CA ARG A 631 7.52 35.76 4.26
C ARG A 631 8.85 35.48 3.57
N GLU A 632 9.94 35.51 4.32
CA GLU A 632 11.28 35.16 3.81
C GLU A 632 11.33 33.73 3.27
N LEU A 633 10.76 32.77 4.00
CA LEU A 633 10.69 31.37 3.58
C LEU A 633 9.78 31.17 2.35
N ALA A 634 8.69 31.92 2.25
CA ALA A 634 7.82 31.89 1.07
C ALA A 634 8.55 32.33 -0.21
N ILE A 635 9.47 33.31 -0.10
CA ILE A 635 10.32 33.74 -1.21
C ILE A 635 11.40 32.70 -1.47
N LYS A 636 12.14 32.29 -0.43
CA LYS A 636 13.28 31.37 -0.53
C LYS A 636 12.92 30.02 -1.16
N LEU A 637 11.80 29.43 -0.74
CA LEU A 637 11.40 28.08 -1.14
C LEU A 637 10.50 28.06 -2.40
N SER A 638 10.30 29.21 -3.04
CA SER A 638 9.63 29.30 -4.33
C SER A 638 10.45 28.63 -5.44
N PRO A 639 9.82 28.11 -6.51
CA PRO A 639 8.38 28.09 -6.79
C PRO A 639 7.64 26.86 -6.20
N HIS A 640 8.36 25.90 -5.62
CA HIS A 640 7.78 24.61 -5.24
C HIS A 640 6.95 24.67 -3.96
N VAL A 641 7.30 25.56 -3.02
CA VAL A 641 6.70 25.58 -1.68
C VAL A 641 5.89 26.84 -1.43
N ARG A 642 4.67 26.66 -0.92
CA ARG A 642 3.92 27.74 -0.28
C ARG A 642 4.21 27.74 1.21
N VAL A 643 4.55 28.90 1.78
CA VAL A 643 4.79 29.03 3.22
C VAL A 643 3.81 30.04 3.78
N ASN A 644 2.95 29.60 4.69
CA ASN A 644 1.99 30.45 5.39
C ASN A 644 2.06 30.19 6.88
N GLY A 645 1.32 30.96 7.65
CA GLY A 645 1.10 30.68 9.05
C GLY A 645 -0.30 31.02 9.52
N ILE A 646 -0.56 30.67 10.76
CA ILE A 646 -1.73 31.13 11.50
C ILE A 646 -1.29 31.92 12.73
N ALA A 647 -2.13 32.83 13.19
CA ALA A 647 -1.94 33.58 14.43
C ALA A 647 -3.13 33.33 15.37
N PRO A 648 -3.05 32.28 16.20
CA PRO A 648 -4.05 32.05 17.23
C PRO A 648 -4.00 33.13 18.31
N ALA A 649 -5.16 33.50 18.87
CA ALA A 649 -5.18 34.09 20.21
C ALA A 649 -5.07 32.98 21.28
N THR A 650 -5.59 33.22 22.49
CA THR A 650 -5.38 32.31 23.61
C THR A 650 -6.18 31.01 23.46
N VAL A 651 -5.48 29.91 23.16
CA VAL A 651 -6.02 28.54 23.14
C VAL A 651 -5.65 27.83 24.44
N VAL A 652 -6.63 27.66 25.34
CA VAL A 652 -6.42 27.09 26.68
C VAL A 652 -6.63 25.57 26.68
N ALA A 653 -7.65 25.09 25.97
CA ALA A 653 -8.04 23.67 25.97
C ALA A 653 -6.90 22.77 25.48
N GLY A 654 -6.58 21.73 26.25
CA GLY A 654 -5.56 20.74 25.91
C GLY A 654 -4.12 21.28 25.73
N SER A 655 -3.84 22.54 26.11
CA SER A 655 -2.54 23.17 25.89
C SER A 655 -1.57 22.89 27.04
N THR A 656 -0.37 22.40 26.71
CA THR A 656 0.74 22.21 27.65
C THR A 656 1.28 23.53 28.20
N MET A 657 1.00 24.66 27.53
CA MET A 657 1.33 26.00 28.03
C MET A 657 0.44 26.44 29.19
N PHE A 658 -0.69 25.77 29.44
CA PHE A 658 -1.63 26.07 30.53
C PHE A 658 -1.73 24.89 31.50
N PRO A 659 -0.64 24.55 32.22
CA PRO A 659 -0.72 23.57 33.32
C PRO A 659 -1.60 24.10 34.45
N ARG A 660 -2.10 23.20 35.29
CA ARG A 660 -3.09 23.51 36.35
C ARG A 660 -2.68 24.73 37.19
N ASP A 661 -1.45 24.76 37.68
CA ASP A 661 -0.96 25.84 38.56
C ASP A 661 -0.97 27.20 37.86
N ARG A 662 -0.56 27.25 36.58
CA ARG A 662 -0.60 28.49 35.79
C ARG A 662 -2.03 28.95 35.54
N VAL A 663 -2.97 28.01 35.30
CA VAL A 663 -4.39 28.32 35.13
C VAL A 663 -4.94 28.93 36.42
N MET A 664 -4.69 28.30 37.57
CA MET A 664 -5.13 28.83 38.88
C MET A 664 -4.54 30.22 39.17
N GLN A 665 -3.24 30.42 38.94
CA GLN A 665 -2.61 31.75 39.06
C GLN A 665 -3.26 32.79 38.13
N SER A 666 -3.61 32.40 36.91
CA SER A 666 -4.28 33.28 35.95
C SER A 666 -5.71 33.62 36.41
N LEU A 667 -6.47 32.63 36.87
CA LEU A 667 -7.83 32.82 37.40
C LEU A 667 -7.81 33.77 38.61
N GLN A 668 -6.86 33.59 39.53
CA GLN A 668 -6.67 34.48 40.67
C GLN A 668 -6.29 35.91 40.23
N LYS A 669 -5.32 36.04 39.31
CA LYS A 669 -4.89 37.34 38.75
C LYS A 669 -6.05 38.11 38.10
N TYR A 670 -6.96 37.41 37.42
CA TYR A 670 -8.11 38.04 36.74
C TYR A 670 -9.38 38.12 37.62
N GLY A 671 -9.33 37.67 38.88
CA GLY A 671 -10.48 37.70 39.78
C GLY A 671 -11.62 36.77 39.37
N ILE A 672 -11.33 35.70 38.64
CA ILE A 672 -12.33 34.71 38.18
C ILE A 672 -12.55 33.71 39.31
N LYS A 673 -13.81 33.49 39.70
CA LYS A 673 -14.15 32.55 40.79
C LYS A 673 -13.86 31.10 40.41
N PHE A 674 -13.05 30.42 41.20
CA PHE A 674 -12.77 28.99 41.06
C PHE A 674 -12.61 28.31 42.43
N SER A 675 -12.68 26.98 42.43
CA SER A 675 -12.35 26.15 43.59
C SER A 675 -11.19 25.24 43.25
N GLU A 676 -10.26 25.03 44.18
CA GLU A 676 -9.14 24.09 44.01
C GLU A 676 -9.59 22.63 43.82
N SER A 677 -10.83 22.31 44.17
CA SER A 677 -11.43 20.98 43.95
C SER A 677 -11.90 20.74 42.51
N GLU A 678 -12.01 21.78 41.68
CA GLU A 678 -12.45 21.67 40.29
C GLU A 678 -11.42 20.93 39.43
N THR A 679 -11.88 20.23 38.39
CA THR A 679 -10.96 19.53 37.49
C THR A 679 -10.11 20.53 36.72
N THR A 680 -8.94 20.10 36.23
CA THR A 680 -8.07 20.99 35.45
C THR A 680 -8.76 21.50 34.18
N GLU A 681 -9.65 20.69 33.58
CA GLU A 681 -10.42 21.11 32.41
C GLU A 681 -11.51 22.13 32.75
N ASP A 682 -12.18 22.01 33.90
CA ASP A 682 -13.15 23.04 34.34
C ASP A 682 -12.46 24.39 34.56
N LEU A 683 -11.28 24.39 35.21
CA LEU A 683 -10.47 25.59 35.41
C LEU A 683 -10.02 26.20 34.07
N ARG A 684 -9.61 25.35 33.12
CA ARG A 684 -9.25 25.76 31.76
C ARG A 684 -10.44 26.36 31.03
N GLY A 685 -11.64 25.77 31.16
CA GLY A 685 -12.88 26.26 30.60
C GLY A 685 -13.21 27.68 31.05
N LYS A 686 -13.18 27.92 32.37
CA LYS A 686 -13.40 29.26 32.95
C LYS A 686 -12.41 30.31 32.43
N LEU A 687 -11.14 29.93 32.33
CA LEU A 687 -10.11 30.83 31.80
C LEU A 687 -10.33 31.09 30.30
N ALA A 688 -10.72 30.07 29.53
CA ALA A 688 -11.03 30.20 28.12
C ALA A 688 -12.24 31.12 27.88
N ASP A 689 -13.29 30.99 28.68
CA ASP A 689 -14.48 31.86 28.62
C ASP A 689 -14.13 33.32 28.92
N PHE A 690 -13.28 33.57 29.91
CA PHE A 690 -12.80 34.92 30.18
C PHE A 690 -12.08 35.53 28.98
N TYR A 691 -11.16 34.80 28.34
CA TYR A 691 -10.49 35.29 27.15
C TYR A 691 -11.45 35.46 25.97
N ALA A 692 -12.44 34.58 25.82
CA ALA A 692 -13.47 34.68 24.80
C ALA A 692 -14.26 35.99 24.91
N GLN A 693 -14.56 36.46 26.13
CA GLN A 693 -15.26 37.74 26.34
C GLN A 693 -14.47 38.97 25.83
N ARG A 694 -13.17 38.83 25.54
CA ARG A 694 -12.34 39.89 24.97
C ARG A 694 -12.31 39.90 23.45
N THR A 695 -12.84 38.87 22.80
CA THR A 695 -12.89 38.77 21.33
C THR A 695 -14.25 39.24 20.82
N LEU A 696 -14.41 39.47 19.50
CA LEU A 696 -15.70 39.87 18.92
C LEU A 696 -16.70 38.72 18.83
N THR A 697 -16.23 37.49 18.62
CA THR A 697 -17.09 36.30 18.51
C THR A 697 -17.65 35.83 19.85
N LYS A 698 -17.04 36.25 20.98
CA LYS A 698 -17.42 35.84 22.35
C LYS A 698 -17.42 34.33 22.57
N ARG A 699 -16.63 33.60 21.76
CA ARG A 699 -16.49 32.14 21.83
C ARG A 699 -15.03 31.76 22.12
N PRO A 700 -14.80 30.73 22.96
CA PRO A 700 -13.48 30.17 23.14
C PRO A 700 -12.91 29.67 21.82
N ILE A 701 -11.60 29.85 21.64
CA ILE A 701 -10.88 29.35 20.47
C ILE A 701 -10.31 27.99 20.87
N LEU A 702 -10.67 26.97 20.10
CA LEU A 702 -10.29 25.59 20.35
C LEU A 702 -9.13 25.17 19.45
N PRO A 703 -8.37 24.12 19.84
CA PRO A 703 -7.38 23.51 18.98
C PRO A 703 -7.92 23.13 17.59
N GLN A 704 -9.16 22.68 17.51
CA GLN A 704 -9.84 22.33 16.26
C GLN A 704 -10.02 23.53 15.32
N ASP A 705 -10.28 24.74 15.85
CA ASP A 705 -10.41 25.95 15.03
C ASP A 705 -9.09 26.28 14.34
N CYS A 706 -7.99 26.15 15.07
CA CYS A 706 -6.65 26.33 14.53
C CYS A 706 -6.29 25.22 13.53
N ALA A 707 -6.64 23.97 13.84
CA ALA A 707 -6.40 22.84 12.94
C ALA A 707 -7.18 22.99 11.62
N ASN A 708 -8.41 23.48 11.65
CA ASN A 708 -9.20 23.76 10.45
C ASN A 708 -8.50 24.79 9.54
N ALA A 709 -7.98 25.88 10.12
CA ALA A 709 -7.24 26.89 9.35
C ALA A 709 -5.91 26.34 8.78
N ILE A 710 -5.16 25.56 9.57
CA ILE A 710 -3.93 24.90 9.12
C ILE A 710 -4.21 23.94 7.98
N VAL A 711 -5.23 23.08 8.11
CA VAL A 711 -5.57 22.09 7.09
C VAL A 711 -6.08 22.77 5.81
N TRP A 712 -6.82 23.88 5.91
CA TRP A 712 -7.18 24.68 4.74
C TRP A 712 -5.94 25.29 4.03
N LEU A 713 -4.97 25.82 4.79
CA LEU A 713 -3.69 26.28 4.25
C LEU A 713 -2.85 25.14 3.64
N ALA A 714 -3.00 23.93 4.17
CA ALA A 714 -2.35 22.74 3.64
C ALA A 714 -3.02 22.22 2.35
N GLY A 715 -4.33 22.42 2.19
CA GLY A 715 -5.11 21.95 1.05
C GLY A 715 -4.91 22.78 -0.22
N ASP A 716 -5.38 22.22 -1.34
CA ASP A 716 -5.27 22.85 -2.66
C ASP A 716 -6.20 24.09 -2.79
N GLN A 717 -7.20 24.24 -1.92
CA GLN A 717 -8.09 25.41 -1.85
C GLN A 717 -7.34 26.72 -1.58
N SER A 718 -6.20 26.66 -0.90
CA SER A 718 -5.32 27.81 -0.65
C SER A 718 -4.13 27.86 -1.63
N GLY A 719 -4.19 27.14 -2.75
CA GLY A 719 -3.09 26.94 -3.70
C GLY A 719 -2.48 28.21 -4.32
N LYS A 720 -3.14 29.37 -4.16
CA LYS A 720 -2.66 30.69 -4.61
C LYS A 720 -2.28 31.63 -3.45
N THR A 721 -2.20 31.12 -2.23
CA THR A 721 -1.84 31.88 -1.01
C THR A 721 -0.47 31.43 -0.50
N THR A 722 0.47 32.38 -0.35
CA THR A 722 1.80 32.19 0.25
C THR A 722 2.26 33.49 0.91
N GLY A 723 3.12 33.40 1.92
CA GLY A 723 3.66 34.54 2.68
C GLY A 723 2.65 35.23 3.62
N HIS A 724 1.53 34.58 3.94
CA HIS A 724 0.48 35.17 4.77
C HIS A 724 0.34 34.49 6.12
N VAL A 725 -0.11 35.29 7.10
CA VAL A 725 -0.41 34.83 8.46
C VAL A 725 -1.90 35.08 8.72
N ILE A 726 -2.66 34.01 8.94
CA ILE A 726 -4.12 34.08 9.07
C ILE A 726 -4.52 34.11 10.54
N PRO A 727 -5.27 35.12 10.99
CA PRO A 727 -5.73 35.17 12.37
C PRO A 727 -6.74 34.05 12.67
N VAL A 728 -6.56 33.39 13.81
CA VAL A 728 -7.54 32.48 14.42
C VAL A 728 -7.74 32.96 15.86
N ASP A 729 -8.31 34.16 15.99
CA ASP A 729 -8.25 34.96 17.22
C ASP A 729 -9.64 35.36 17.76
N GLY A 730 -10.71 34.87 17.14
CA GLY A 730 -12.09 35.22 17.50
C GLY A 730 -12.45 36.68 17.21
N GLY A 731 -11.64 37.39 16.42
CA GLY A 731 -11.75 38.82 16.14
C GLY A 731 -11.13 39.67 17.26
N LEU A 732 -9.90 39.38 17.67
CA LEU A 732 -9.21 40.21 18.67
C LEU A 732 -8.81 41.54 18.04
N SER A 733 -9.52 42.63 18.37
CA SER A 733 -9.36 43.93 17.70
C SER A 733 -7.95 44.51 17.77
N GLU A 734 -7.25 44.26 18.86
CA GLU A 734 -5.88 44.69 19.10
C GLU A 734 -4.89 43.98 18.18
N ALA A 735 -5.26 42.82 17.61
CA ALA A 735 -4.42 42.01 16.74
C ALA A 735 -4.67 42.25 15.24
N TYR A 736 -5.50 43.22 14.87
CA TYR A 736 -5.79 43.50 13.46
C TYR A 736 -4.55 43.94 12.71
N LEU A 737 -4.17 43.15 11.70
CA LEU A 737 -3.11 43.49 10.77
C LEU A 737 -3.63 44.58 9.82
N ARG A 738 -2.85 45.65 9.65
CA ARG A 738 -3.15 46.78 8.75
C ARG A 738 -2.18 46.81 7.59
#